data_AF-A0A2G6HK04-F1
#
_entry.id   AF-A0A2G6HK04-F1
#
_cell.length_a   1.000
_cell.length_b   1.000
_cell.length_c   1.000
_cell.angle_alpha   90.00
_cell.angle_beta   90.00
_cell.angle_gamma   90.00
#
_symmetry.space_group_name_H-M   'P 1'
#
loop_
_entity.id
_entity.type
_entity.pdbx_description
1 polymer ?
#
loop_
_entity_poly.entity_id
_entity_poly.type
_entity_poly.pdbx_seq_one_letter_code
_entity_poly.pdbx_strand_id
1 'polypeptide(L)'
;MFFQRVKYIGVALCMLIITTLSMAPPAVAVEDCPSGMSDLDCQALKFGWEDWVPDSANSCGESSAGSVVTSSDFQKNLEQAYNYFLSKKDANGNPILTDIQAAAIIGNIARESTGDPQNTQTKFTPDRTKDPNEVTPANGGWGLIQWTPARKVIRAAEDAGITGPIYELQTQLDLVWWHMNNRSPTAHMNMLAGFTQTDLMEAVKYYEITMEGAGDKAYTERFKAAQIALKYPKTGNTTISASTGCECVSDDSLLRGSAGKVVLDPGHSGIDKQGAEKDSETGLYIGDSSNPTERKQVWEVAQKVKKTLEEKGYTVIMTKKSEKDYVNLKQRALIANKANAAIAVSIHNTPGKFGGSSSWVSPQKVGNYRTNENGKKTVFEDKALAQKSQAYAQAMVAARKAAGEPGAKIHDIVFDGRPGLSAGNLPVVQLLSKVPWIYNEVGQTGFNTDIYAKGIADGIMRAVRPAKDASRSNSEGCSGAAAGDAVQTALNYAWPTYTSPPYTKLKPSYESAVKSALKEGGRYVGTLAKPGVDCGGFVTLVMRDSGVDPKYGGGGNVERQHEHIQKSGLYRKIDVETTADLQPGDIAISKGEGHTFIYVGPGQTGSNADGSPAEFATAVASASIGGRGGRSWRSPMAGRENPLTADHIYRYIGGSNE
;
A
#
# COMPACT_ATOMS: atom_id res chain seq x y z
N MET A 1 76.76 -30.66 25.19
CA MET A 1 75.57 -30.53 26.05
C MET A 1 74.33 -30.67 25.17
N PHE A 2 73.45 -31.61 25.53
CA PHE A 2 72.04 -31.82 25.11
C PHE A 2 71.69 -31.85 23.60
N PHE A 3 71.61 -33.05 22.99
CA PHE A 3 70.41 -33.91 22.76
C PHE A 3 69.36 -33.27 21.81
N GLN A 4 68.83 -33.85 20.73
CA GLN A 4 69.03 -35.06 19.90
C GLN A 4 68.01 -34.97 18.71
N ARG A 5 68.43 -35.32 17.48
CA ARG A 5 67.76 -36.14 16.40
C ARG A 5 66.29 -35.82 15.97
N VAL A 6 65.87 -35.87 14.68
CA VAL A 6 65.90 -36.95 13.65
C VAL A 6 65.48 -36.30 12.29
N LYS A 7 66.29 -36.33 11.21
CA LYS A 7 66.19 -37.07 9.89
C LYS A 7 64.89 -36.93 9.08
N TYR A 8 64.81 -36.96 7.73
CA TYR A 8 65.64 -36.74 6.51
C TYR A 8 64.79 -37.32 5.33
N ILE A 9 65.02 -36.87 4.08
CA ILE A 9 64.66 -37.51 2.78
C ILE A 9 63.19 -37.28 2.33
N GLY A 10 62.82 -36.93 1.09
CA GLY A 10 63.53 -36.73 -0.18
C GLY A 10 62.67 -37.21 -1.37
N VAL A 11 62.86 -36.57 -2.55
CA VAL A 11 62.81 -37.16 -3.91
C VAL A 11 61.52 -37.04 -4.79
N ALA A 12 61.77 -36.48 -5.98
CA ALA A 12 61.30 -36.79 -7.36
C ALA A 12 59.99 -36.25 -7.98
N LEU A 13 60.26 -35.47 -9.03
CA LEU A 13 59.61 -35.34 -10.34
C LEU A 13 59.19 -36.70 -10.98
N CYS A 14 58.02 -36.77 -11.62
CA CYS A 14 57.84 -37.53 -12.89
C CYS A 14 56.51 -37.18 -13.60
N MET A 15 56.61 -36.80 -14.88
CA MET A 15 55.52 -36.82 -15.86
C MET A 15 55.21 -38.27 -16.27
N LEU A 16 53.94 -38.62 -16.50
CA LEU A 16 53.55 -39.47 -17.64
C LEU A 16 52.06 -39.31 -18.00
N ILE A 17 51.79 -39.67 -19.25
CA ILE A 17 50.74 -39.27 -20.17
C ILE A 17 49.78 -40.45 -20.45
N ILE A 18 48.48 -40.16 -20.55
CA ILE A 18 47.38 -40.79 -21.31
C ILE A 18 47.02 -42.28 -21.05
N THR A 19 45.77 -42.54 -20.65
CA THR A 19 44.78 -43.29 -21.48
C THR A 19 43.37 -43.23 -20.87
N THR A 20 42.40 -43.10 -21.77
CA THR A 20 40.95 -42.97 -21.55
C THR A 20 40.30 -44.24 -21.00
N LEU A 21 39.45 -44.13 -19.98
CA LEU A 21 38.28 -44.99 -19.83
C LEU A 21 37.12 -44.18 -19.23
N SER A 22 36.07 -44.02 -20.03
CA SER A 22 34.76 -43.51 -19.63
C SER A 22 34.16 -44.44 -18.58
N MET A 23 34.15 -44.02 -17.31
CA MET A 23 33.21 -44.53 -16.33
C MET A 23 32.60 -43.33 -15.62
N ALA A 24 31.31 -43.11 -15.87
CA ALA A 24 30.50 -42.19 -15.09
C ALA A 24 30.64 -42.55 -13.60
N PRO A 25 30.87 -41.57 -12.70
CA PRO A 25 30.85 -41.86 -11.28
C PRO A 25 29.47 -42.43 -10.89
N PRO A 26 29.43 -43.41 -9.95
CA PRO A 26 28.21 -44.11 -9.61
C PRO A 26 27.19 -43.12 -9.05
N ALA A 27 25.93 -43.28 -9.48
CA ALA A 27 24.80 -42.62 -8.84
C ALA A 27 24.78 -43.01 -7.35
N VAL A 28 25.17 -42.08 -6.49
CA VAL A 28 24.98 -42.21 -5.04
C VAL A 28 23.48 -42.08 -4.78
N ALA A 29 22.95 -43.08 -4.09
CA ALA A 29 21.54 -43.31 -3.87
C ALA A 29 20.82 -42.15 -3.16
N VAL A 30 19.56 -41.99 -3.56
CA VAL A 30 18.56 -41.06 -3.04
C VAL A 30 18.01 -41.59 -1.73
N GLU A 31 18.60 -41.24 -0.58
CA GLU A 31 17.91 -41.35 0.72
C GLU A 31 18.22 -40.12 1.61
N ASP A 32 17.16 -39.64 2.26
CA ASP A 32 17.02 -38.53 3.21
C ASP A 32 16.94 -37.08 2.71
N CYS A 33 16.00 -36.81 1.79
CA CYS A 33 15.36 -35.49 1.68
C CYS A 33 13.82 -35.62 1.74
N PRO A 34 13.10 -34.76 2.48
CA PRO A 34 11.64 -34.81 2.58
C PRO A 34 10.96 -34.72 1.21
N SER A 35 9.95 -35.53 0.96
CA SER A 35 9.23 -35.54 -0.32
C SER A 35 8.51 -34.20 -0.57
N GLY A 36 8.78 -33.58 -1.73
CA GLY A 36 8.27 -32.26 -2.12
C GLY A 36 9.27 -31.11 -2.00
N MET A 37 10.48 -31.37 -1.51
CA MET A 37 11.59 -30.41 -1.44
C MET A 37 12.37 -30.38 -2.76
N SER A 38 12.79 -29.20 -3.23
CA SER A 38 13.53 -29.09 -4.49
C SER A 38 14.98 -29.57 -4.34
N ASP A 39 15.62 -30.00 -5.44
CA ASP A 39 17.00 -30.50 -5.45
C ASP A 39 18.01 -29.45 -4.92
N LEU A 40 17.68 -28.15 -5.01
CA LEU A 40 18.48 -27.04 -4.48
C LEU A 40 18.36 -26.93 -2.95
N ASP A 41 17.16 -27.10 -2.41
CA ASP A 41 16.88 -26.99 -0.98
C ASP A 41 17.49 -28.18 -0.20
N CYS A 42 17.50 -29.35 -0.85
CA CYS A 42 18.14 -30.57 -0.36
C CYS A 42 19.69 -30.45 -0.31
N GLN A 43 20.30 -29.65 -1.20
CA GLN A 43 21.74 -29.38 -1.18
C GLN A 43 22.14 -28.37 -0.09
N ALA A 44 21.33 -27.32 0.15
CA ALA A 44 21.62 -26.30 1.17
C ALA A 44 21.61 -26.86 2.60
N LEU A 45 20.71 -27.82 2.89
CA LEU A 45 20.66 -28.55 4.17
C LEU A 45 21.90 -29.42 4.42
N LYS A 46 22.51 -29.99 3.37
CA LYS A 46 23.65 -30.91 3.50
C LYS A 46 25.00 -30.21 3.72
N PHE A 47 25.13 -28.93 3.38
CA PHE A 47 26.39 -28.18 3.48
C PHE A 47 26.42 -27.13 4.60
N GLY A 48 25.42 -27.13 5.49
CA GLY A 48 25.44 -26.34 6.74
C GLY A 48 25.34 -24.83 6.54
N TRP A 49 24.48 -24.38 5.62
CA TRP A 49 24.24 -22.95 5.39
C TRP A 49 23.19 -22.43 6.38
N GLU A 50 23.63 -21.77 7.45
CA GLU A 50 22.74 -21.28 8.53
C GLU A 50 21.76 -20.17 8.08
N ASP A 51 22.00 -19.52 6.94
CA ASP A 51 21.23 -18.36 6.45
C ASP A 51 20.54 -18.56 5.09
N TRP A 52 20.31 -19.79 4.64
CA TRP A 52 19.66 -20.06 3.36
C TRP A 52 18.12 -20.15 3.49
N VAL A 53 17.38 -19.37 2.69
CA VAL A 53 15.89 -19.28 2.68
C VAL A 53 15.33 -19.96 1.42
N PRO A 54 14.45 -20.98 1.53
CA PRO A 54 13.83 -21.66 0.38
C PRO A 54 12.88 -20.77 -0.43
N ASP A 55 12.80 -21.01 -1.74
CA ASP A 55 11.96 -20.30 -2.75
C ASP A 55 10.42 -20.46 -2.54
N SER A 56 9.97 -20.94 -1.37
CA SER A 56 8.56 -20.95 -0.95
C SER A 56 8.25 -20.08 0.26
N ALA A 57 9.18 -19.20 0.68
CA ALA A 57 9.04 -18.37 1.87
C ALA A 57 9.20 -16.87 1.59
N ASN A 58 8.29 -16.24 0.84
CA ASN A 58 8.10 -14.78 0.96
C ASN A 58 7.32 -14.48 2.25
N SER A 59 8.03 -14.57 3.38
CA SER A 59 7.55 -14.28 4.73
C SER A 59 8.14 -12.97 5.24
N CYS A 60 7.41 -11.86 5.08
CA CYS A 60 7.81 -10.58 5.69
C CYS A 60 7.43 -10.58 7.17
N GLY A 61 8.45 -10.68 8.04
CA GLY A 61 8.50 -9.95 9.31
C GLY A 61 9.25 -8.64 9.02
N GLU A 62 9.24 -7.60 9.85
CA GLU A 62 9.42 -7.60 11.30
C GLU A 62 9.06 -6.24 11.93
N SER A 63 8.81 -6.29 13.24
CA SER A 63 9.35 -5.47 14.36
C SER A 63 9.43 -3.93 14.31
N SER A 64 9.27 -3.35 15.50
CA SER A 64 9.12 -1.92 15.79
C SER A 64 10.37 -1.24 16.35
N ALA A 65 10.47 0.06 16.02
CA ALA A 65 11.17 1.16 16.69
C ALA A 65 12.69 1.30 16.46
N GLY A 66 13.04 2.40 15.77
CA GLY A 66 14.36 2.74 15.25
C GLY A 66 14.29 2.72 13.72
N SER A 67 14.55 3.85 13.05
CA SER A 67 14.50 3.91 11.58
C SER A 67 15.66 3.10 10.99
N VAL A 68 15.45 1.79 10.84
CA VAL A 68 16.37 0.86 10.18
C VAL A 68 15.82 0.61 8.78
N VAL A 69 16.54 1.08 7.76
CA VAL A 69 16.22 0.75 6.37
C VAL A 69 16.49 -0.73 6.17
N THR A 70 15.47 -1.50 5.77
CA THR A 70 15.58 -2.95 5.68
C THR A 70 16.04 -3.39 4.29
N SER A 71 16.68 -4.57 4.21
CA SER A 71 17.16 -5.15 2.96
C SER A 71 16.07 -5.34 1.89
N SER A 72 14.79 -5.41 2.30
CA SER A 72 13.65 -5.58 1.38
C SER A 72 13.32 -4.32 0.55
N ASP A 73 13.63 -3.12 1.06
CA ASP A 73 13.43 -1.88 0.30
C ASP A 73 14.52 -1.67 -0.74
N PHE A 74 15.74 -2.13 -0.48
CA PHE A 74 16.82 -2.09 -1.47
C PHE A 74 16.62 -3.14 -2.58
N GLN A 75 16.00 -4.28 -2.28
CA GLN A 75 15.58 -5.24 -3.32
C GLN A 75 14.58 -4.63 -4.31
N LYS A 76 13.65 -3.78 -3.85
CA LYS A 76 12.75 -3.05 -4.75
C LYS A 76 13.50 -2.03 -5.61
N ASN A 77 14.53 -1.38 -5.08
CA ASN A 77 15.38 -0.48 -5.86
C ASN A 77 16.13 -1.23 -6.98
N LEU A 78 16.59 -2.45 -6.72
CA LEU A 78 17.22 -3.31 -7.73
C LEU A 78 16.23 -3.72 -8.83
N GLU A 79 14.97 -4.02 -8.49
CA GLU A 79 13.91 -4.29 -9.47
C GLU A 79 13.57 -3.05 -10.31
N GLN A 80 13.49 -1.87 -9.69
CA GLN A 80 13.25 -0.60 -10.40
C GLN A 80 14.42 -0.24 -11.32
N ALA A 81 15.65 -0.43 -10.85
CA ALA A 81 16.84 -0.26 -11.67
C ALA A 81 16.86 -1.25 -12.86
N TYR A 82 16.46 -2.50 -12.65
CA TYR A 82 16.37 -3.49 -13.74
C TYR A 82 15.42 -3.01 -14.85
N ASN A 83 14.22 -2.60 -14.46
CA ASN A 83 13.20 -2.10 -15.38
C ASN A 83 13.61 -0.76 -16.02
N TYR A 84 14.35 0.10 -15.30
CA TYR A 84 14.94 1.32 -15.85
C TYR A 84 15.81 1.02 -17.08
N PHE A 85 16.77 0.11 -16.94
CA PHE A 85 17.71 -0.22 -18.02
C PHE A 85 17.02 -0.93 -19.19
N LEU A 86 16.04 -1.81 -18.91
CA LEU A 86 15.21 -2.43 -19.95
C LEU A 86 14.35 -1.42 -20.73
N SER A 87 13.97 -0.31 -20.10
CA SER A 87 13.15 0.72 -20.75
C SER A 87 13.91 1.54 -21.80
N LYS A 88 15.24 1.48 -21.83
CA LYS A 88 16.08 2.31 -22.71
C LYS A 88 16.02 1.82 -24.15
N LYS A 89 15.72 2.74 -25.07
CA LYS A 89 15.52 2.47 -26.49
C LYS A 89 16.35 3.38 -27.37
N ASP A 90 16.79 2.85 -28.51
CA ASP A 90 17.46 3.62 -29.55
C ASP A 90 16.48 4.55 -30.28
N ALA A 91 16.97 5.36 -31.21
CA ALA A 91 16.14 6.28 -31.99
C ALA A 91 15.05 5.58 -32.83
N ASN A 92 15.19 4.28 -33.07
CA ASN A 92 14.24 3.46 -33.83
C ASN A 92 13.27 2.70 -32.91
N GLY A 93 13.36 2.89 -31.59
CA GLY A 93 12.50 2.23 -30.61
C GLY A 93 12.94 0.81 -30.23
N ASN A 94 14.12 0.35 -30.66
CA ASN A 94 14.66 -0.95 -30.28
C ASN A 94 15.30 -0.87 -28.88
N PRO A 95 15.16 -1.90 -28.03
CA PRO A 95 15.88 -1.95 -26.75
C PRO A 95 17.40 -1.79 -26.96
N ILE A 96 18.02 -0.90 -26.19
CA ILE A 96 19.48 -0.72 -26.23
C ILE A 96 20.18 -1.87 -25.49
N LEU A 97 19.55 -2.36 -24.42
CA LEU A 97 20.07 -3.44 -23.59
C LEU A 97 19.14 -4.66 -23.66
N THR A 98 19.74 -5.84 -23.66
CA THR A 98 19.08 -7.12 -23.43
C THR A 98 18.83 -7.34 -21.94
N ASP A 99 17.97 -8.31 -21.61
CA ASP A 99 17.75 -8.76 -20.23
C ASP A 99 19.04 -9.17 -19.53
N ILE A 100 19.97 -9.81 -20.25
CA ILE A 100 21.26 -10.28 -19.72
C ILE A 100 22.15 -9.09 -19.34
N GLN A 101 22.25 -8.10 -20.21
CA GLN A 101 23.03 -6.89 -19.94
C GLN A 101 22.40 -6.07 -18.81
N ALA A 102 21.06 -5.90 -18.81
CA ALA A 102 20.36 -5.20 -17.73
C ALA A 102 20.56 -5.92 -16.38
N ALA A 103 20.43 -7.24 -16.35
CA ALA A 103 20.65 -8.03 -15.14
C ALA A 103 22.09 -7.97 -14.64
N ALA A 104 23.07 -7.92 -15.54
CA ALA A 104 24.48 -7.76 -15.19
C ALA A 104 24.78 -6.40 -14.50
N ILE A 105 24.11 -5.32 -14.93
CA ILE A 105 24.17 -4.02 -14.25
C ILE A 105 23.65 -4.15 -12.81
N ILE A 106 22.50 -4.82 -12.64
CA ILE A 106 21.87 -4.98 -11.33
C ILE A 106 22.70 -5.87 -10.40
N GLY A 107 23.30 -6.93 -10.91
CA GLY A 107 24.21 -7.78 -10.13
C GLY A 107 25.40 -7.01 -9.57
N ASN A 108 25.91 -6.02 -10.32
CA ASN A 108 26.95 -5.11 -9.86
C ASN A 108 26.43 -4.12 -8.81
N ILE A 109 25.32 -3.41 -9.08
CA ILE A 109 24.70 -2.47 -8.12
C ILE A 109 24.35 -3.16 -6.79
N ALA A 110 23.84 -4.40 -6.84
CA ALA A 110 23.51 -5.18 -5.66
C ALA A 110 24.74 -5.47 -4.77
N ARG A 111 25.91 -5.70 -5.38
CA ARG A 111 27.16 -5.88 -4.64
C ARG A 111 27.69 -4.58 -4.05
N GLU A 112 27.58 -3.48 -4.80
CA GLU A 112 28.13 -2.19 -4.42
C GLU A 112 27.32 -1.49 -3.31
N SER A 113 26.00 -1.56 -3.39
CA SER A 113 25.13 -0.76 -2.52
C SER A 113 23.91 -1.51 -2.01
N THR A 114 23.74 -2.78 -2.36
CA THR A 114 22.47 -3.53 -2.21
C THR A 114 21.26 -2.88 -2.90
N GLY A 115 21.45 -1.80 -3.67
CA GLY A 115 20.39 -0.96 -4.23
C GLY A 115 20.11 0.33 -3.45
N ASP A 116 20.93 0.70 -2.45
CA ASP A 116 20.76 1.92 -1.67
C ASP A 116 21.55 3.11 -2.27
N PRO A 117 20.88 4.16 -2.77
CA PRO A 117 21.56 5.34 -3.31
C PRO A 117 22.28 6.19 -2.24
N GLN A 118 22.07 5.92 -0.95
CA GLN A 118 22.73 6.64 0.15
C GLN A 118 23.85 5.84 0.80
N ASN A 119 24.10 4.61 0.34
CA ASN A 119 25.09 3.73 0.95
C ASN A 119 26.51 4.31 0.85
N THR A 120 27.20 4.33 1.98
CA THR A 120 28.62 4.67 2.04
C THR A 120 29.45 3.39 2.07
N GLN A 121 30.62 3.43 1.44
CA GLN A 121 31.52 2.28 1.39
C GLN A 121 31.87 1.78 2.80
N THR A 122 31.96 0.45 2.96
CA THR A 122 32.31 -0.15 4.24
C THR A 122 33.63 0.43 4.78
N LYS A 123 33.66 0.77 6.08
CA LYS A 123 34.77 1.44 6.80
C LYS A 123 34.84 2.96 6.64
N PHE A 124 33.87 3.59 5.99
CA PHE A 124 33.74 5.04 5.93
C PHE A 124 32.50 5.51 6.71
N THR A 125 32.52 6.76 7.17
CA THR A 125 31.44 7.34 7.99
C THR A 125 30.88 8.60 7.35
N PRO A 126 29.57 8.87 7.47
CA PRO A 126 28.54 7.98 8.04
C PRO A 126 28.31 6.74 7.15
N ASP A 127 27.75 5.67 7.71
CA ASP A 127 27.41 4.43 6.99
C ASP A 127 26.33 4.63 5.92
N ARG A 128 25.59 5.74 6.02
CA ARG A 128 24.59 6.19 5.04
C ARG A 128 24.45 7.70 5.08
N THR A 129 24.40 8.37 3.93
CA THR A 129 24.16 9.83 3.86
C THR A 129 23.49 10.27 2.56
N LYS A 130 22.75 11.38 2.62
CA LYS A 130 22.20 12.10 1.47
C LYS A 130 23.22 13.06 0.84
N ASP A 131 24.26 13.46 1.58
CA ASP A 131 25.28 14.37 1.11
C ASP A 131 26.62 13.62 0.91
N PRO A 132 27.05 13.38 -0.34
CA PRO A 132 28.34 12.72 -0.61
C PRO A 132 29.55 13.50 -0.08
N ASN A 133 29.41 14.77 0.33
CA ASN A 133 30.50 15.53 0.97
C ASN A 133 30.74 15.13 2.43
N GLU A 134 29.78 14.45 3.07
CA GLU A 134 29.90 13.99 4.47
C GLU A 134 30.75 12.71 4.60
N VAL A 135 31.05 12.04 3.49
CA VAL A 135 31.80 10.78 3.50
C VAL A 135 33.25 11.02 3.92
N THR A 136 33.61 10.44 5.05
CA THR A 136 34.93 10.55 5.68
C THR A 136 35.57 9.18 5.93
N PRO A 137 36.90 9.03 5.73
CA PRO A 137 37.80 10.02 5.12
C PRO A 137 37.44 10.30 3.65
N ALA A 138 37.90 11.44 3.10
CA ALA A 138 37.45 12.00 1.81
C ALA A 138 37.74 11.14 0.55
N ASN A 139 38.22 9.91 0.73
CA ASN A 139 38.46 8.89 -0.28
C ASN A 139 37.43 7.75 -0.26
N GLY A 140 36.36 7.82 0.52
CA GLY A 140 35.31 6.79 0.55
C GLY A 140 34.37 6.82 -0.66
N GLY A 141 33.82 5.66 -1.00
CA GLY A 141 32.77 5.49 -2.00
C GLY A 141 31.36 5.81 -1.48
N TRP A 142 30.46 6.21 -2.39
CA TRP A 142 29.08 6.55 -2.07
C TRP A 142 28.12 6.23 -3.23
N GLY A 143 26.88 5.85 -2.92
CA GLY A 143 25.79 5.68 -3.90
C GLY A 143 25.73 4.31 -4.59
N LEU A 144 24.84 4.18 -5.58
CA LEU A 144 24.49 2.90 -6.22
C LEU A 144 25.69 2.09 -6.71
N ILE A 145 26.70 2.80 -7.25
CA ILE A 145 27.93 2.26 -7.81
C ILE A 145 29.18 2.72 -7.04
N GLN A 146 29.01 3.15 -5.79
CA GLN A 146 30.11 3.50 -4.88
C GLN A 146 31.16 4.46 -5.51
N TRP A 147 30.72 5.59 -6.07
CA TRP A 147 31.58 6.60 -6.68
C TRP A 147 32.70 6.99 -5.72
N THR A 148 33.96 6.73 -6.10
CA THR A 148 35.11 6.90 -5.21
C THR A 148 36.13 7.90 -5.79
N PRO A 149 36.45 9.01 -5.08
CA PRO A 149 35.82 9.50 -3.86
C PRO A 149 34.38 9.99 -4.09
N ALA A 150 33.55 9.93 -3.04
CA ALA A 150 32.12 10.26 -3.04
C ALA A 150 31.77 11.54 -3.80
N ARG A 151 32.51 12.63 -3.55
CA ARG A 151 32.31 13.94 -4.22
C ARG A 151 32.38 13.91 -5.76
N LYS A 152 32.94 12.86 -6.38
CA LYS A 152 32.95 12.71 -7.85
C LYS A 152 31.54 12.71 -8.43
N VAL A 153 30.56 12.21 -7.67
CA VAL A 153 29.17 12.11 -8.11
C VAL A 153 28.56 13.50 -8.40
N ILE A 154 28.96 14.54 -7.65
CA ILE A 154 28.47 15.91 -7.80
C ILE A 154 28.91 16.47 -9.16
N ARG A 155 30.22 16.42 -9.44
CA ARG A 155 30.77 16.91 -10.70
C ARG A 155 30.25 16.11 -11.90
N ALA A 156 30.10 14.79 -11.74
CA ALA A 156 29.55 13.95 -12.80
C ALA A 156 28.08 14.30 -13.11
N ALA A 157 27.27 14.62 -12.09
CA ALA A 157 25.90 15.10 -12.28
C ALA A 157 25.84 16.46 -12.98
N GLU A 158 26.74 17.39 -12.61
CA GLU A 158 26.89 18.69 -13.29
C GLU A 158 27.25 18.52 -14.77
N ASP A 159 28.26 17.70 -15.08
CA ASP A 159 28.68 17.38 -16.46
C ASP A 159 27.55 16.70 -17.27
N ALA A 160 26.67 15.97 -16.58
CA ALA A 160 25.49 15.31 -17.16
C ALA A 160 24.26 16.23 -17.31
N GLY A 161 24.30 17.46 -16.75
CA GLY A 161 23.15 18.37 -16.72
C GLY A 161 22.00 17.88 -15.84
N ILE A 162 22.28 17.02 -14.86
CA ILE A 162 21.29 16.42 -13.96
C ILE A 162 21.05 17.38 -12.77
N THR A 163 19.80 17.83 -12.61
CA THR A 163 19.40 18.80 -11.57
C THR A 163 18.57 18.19 -10.44
N GLY A 164 18.29 16.89 -10.50
CA GLY A 164 17.55 16.17 -9.46
C GLY A 164 18.40 15.95 -8.19
N PRO A 165 17.78 15.64 -7.04
CA PRO A 165 18.53 15.37 -5.81
C PRO A 165 19.44 14.15 -5.98
N ILE A 166 20.75 14.32 -5.75
CA ILE A 166 21.78 13.34 -6.10
C ILE A 166 21.68 12.02 -5.31
N TYR A 167 20.98 12.02 -4.18
CA TYR A 167 20.75 10.85 -3.33
C TYR A 167 19.49 10.03 -3.68
N GLU A 168 18.75 10.43 -4.72
CA GLU A 168 17.57 9.70 -5.18
C GLU A 168 17.96 8.61 -6.19
N LEU A 169 17.25 7.47 -6.12
CA LEU A 169 17.46 6.32 -6.99
C LEU A 169 17.41 6.73 -8.46
N GLN A 170 16.38 7.48 -8.87
CA GLN A 170 16.20 7.87 -10.28
C GLN A 170 17.35 8.78 -10.77
N THR A 171 17.76 9.76 -9.96
CA THR A 171 18.87 10.66 -10.29
C THR A 171 20.18 9.89 -10.49
N GLN A 172 20.47 8.93 -9.61
CA GLN A 172 21.67 8.09 -9.75
C GLN A 172 21.57 7.11 -10.91
N LEU A 173 20.39 6.58 -11.24
CA LEU A 173 20.19 5.75 -12.43
C LEU A 173 20.37 6.55 -13.72
N ASP A 174 19.89 7.80 -13.76
CA ASP A 174 20.16 8.73 -14.88
C ASP A 174 21.65 9.05 -15.02
N LEU A 175 22.35 9.20 -13.89
CA LEU A 175 23.80 9.41 -13.90
C LEU A 175 24.57 8.15 -14.32
N VAL A 176 24.17 6.95 -13.87
CA VAL A 176 24.73 5.67 -14.32
C VAL A 176 24.52 5.51 -15.83
N TRP A 177 23.31 5.80 -16.33
CA TRP A 177 23.03 5.76 -17.77
C TRP A 177 23.89 6.76 -18.56
N TRP A 178 24.07 7.97 -18.05
CA TRP A 178 24.96 8.97 -18.66
C TRP A 178 26.42 8.46 -18.70
N HIS A 179 26.94 7.93 -17.60
CA HIS A 179 28.28 7.34 -17.57
C HIS A 179 28.46 6.23 -18.62
N MET A 180 27.45 5.38 -18.79
CA MET A 180 27.47 4.30 -19.77
C MET A 180 27.56 4.81 -21.22
N ASN A 181 26.91 5.94 -21.53
CA ASN A 181 26.92 6.58 -22.86
C ASN A 181 28.13 7.50 -23.10
N ASN A 182 28.70 8.07 -22.03
CA ASN A 182 29.68 9.14 -22.10
C ASN A 182 31.04 8.66 -21.60
N ARG A 183 31.38 8.95 -20.34
CA ARG A 183 32.65 8.57 -19.73
C ARG A 183 32.38 7.91 -18.39
N SER A 184 32.82 6.67 -18.22
CA SER A 184 32.65 5.92 -16.97
C SER A 184 33.59 6.41 -15.86
N PRO A 185 33.34 6.05 -14.58
CA PRO A 185 34.25 6.33 -13.48
C PRO A 185 35.68 5.77 -13.65
N THR A 186 35.82 4.66 -14.37
CA THR A 186 37.12 4.06 -14.77
C THR A 186 37.67 4.63 -16.08
N ALA A 187 37.09 5.74 -16.56
CA ALA A 187 37.49 6.51 -17.73
C ALA A 187 37.31 5.84 -19.11
N HIS A 188 36.47 4.80 -19.21
CA HIS A 188 36.06 4.26 -20.50
C HIS A 188 35.09 5.21 -21.20
N MET A 189 35.29 5.43 -22.50
CA MET A 189 34.38 6.23 -23.31
C MET A 189 33.32 5.33 -23.96
N ASN A 190 32.05 5.69 -23.81
CA ASN A 190 30.89 5.01 -24.38
C ASN A 190 30.95 3.49 -24.24
N MET A 191 30.97 3.00 -22.99
CA MET A 191 31.05 1.56 -22.72
C MET A 191 29.88 0.77 -23.33
N LEU A 192 28.72 1.40 -23.57
CA LEU A 192 27.60 0.76 -24.26
C LEU A 192 27.97 0.19 -25.62
N ALA A 193 28.87 0.84 -26.36
CA ALA A 193 29.30 0.36 -27.67
C ALA A 193 30.01 -1.00 -27.61
N GLY A 194 30.66 -1.33 -26.49
CA GLY A 194 31.33 -2.62 -26.28
C GLY A 194 30.60 -3.57 -25.34
N PHE A 195 29.47 -3.15 -24.77
CA PHE A 195 28.68 -3.98 -23.85
C PHE A 195 27.76 -4.91 -24.65
N THR A 196 28.33 -5.89 -25.36
CA THR A 196 27.62 -6.79 -26.29
C THR A 196 27.54 -8.24 -25.81
N GLN A 197 27.92 -8.50 -24.56
CA GLN A 197 28.06 -9.85 -24.02
C GLN A 197 26.69 -10.53 -23.89
N THR A 198 26.59 -11.76 -24.39
CA THR A 198 25.39 -12.61 -24.32
C THR A 198 25.49 -13.67 -23.22
N ASP A 199 26.68 -13.89 -22.66
CA ASP A 199 26.87 -14.68 -21.45
C ASP A 199 26.75 -13.78 -20.22
N LEU A 200 26.01 -14.22 -19.20
CA LEU A 200 25.71 -13.42 -18.01
C LEU A 200 26.96 -13.14 -17.17
N MET A 201 27.90 -14.08 -17.07
CA MET A 201 29.13 -13.91 -16.32
C MET A 201 30.06 -12.93 -17.03
N GLU A 202 30.18 -13.05 -18.35
CA GLU A 202 30.99 -12.12 -19.16
C GLU A 202 30.38 -10.71 -19.16
N ALA A 203 29.05 -10.57 -19.17
CA ALA A 203 28.38 -9.28 -19.02
C ALA A 203 28.63 -8.64 -17.63
N VAL A 204 28.57 -9.44 -16.55
CA VAL A 204 28.88 -8.99 -15.18
C VAL A 204 30.31 -8.49 -15.08
N LYS A 205 31.28 -9.24 -15.61
CA LYS A 205 32.69 -8.84 -15.65
C LYS A 205 32.92 -7.58 -16.48
N TYR A 206 32.28 -7.49 -17.65
CA TYR A 206 32.42 -6.33 -18.52
C TYR A 206 31.97 -5.05 -17.81
N TYR A 207 30.79 -5.07 -17.18
CA TYR A 207 30.29 -3.92 -16.42
C TYR A 207 31.19 -3.58 -15.23
N GLU A 208 31.63 -4.58 -14.45
CA GLU A 208 32.55 -4.37 -13.32
C GLU A 208 33.84 -3.67 -13.76
N ILE A 209 34.49 -4.14 -14.82
CA ILE A 209 35.75 -3.59 -15.32
C ILE A 209 35.57 -2.17 -15.87
N THR A 210 34.50 -1.94 -16.63
CA THR A 210 34.32 -0.70 -17.40
C THR A 210 33.57 0.38 -16.64
N MET A 211 32.89 0.06 -15.55
CA MET A 211 32.13 1.03 -14.73
C MET A 211 32.72 1.21 -13.33
N GLU A 212 32.95 0.11 -12.60
CA GLU A 212 33.27 0.11 -11.16
C GLU A 212 34.79 0.12 -10.90
N GLY A 213 35.52 -0.77 -11.56
CA GLY A 213 36.95 -1.00 -11.33
C GLY A 213 37.26 -1.41 -9.90
N ALA A 214 36.44 -2.29 -9.31
CA ALA A 214 36.48 -2.63 -7.90
C ALA A 214 37.77 -3.37 -7.52
N GLY A 215 38.30 -3.06 -6.33
CA GLY A 215 39.52 -3.71 -5.81
C GLY A 215 39.30 -5.19 -5.47
N ASP A 216 38.15 -5.54 -4.89
CA ASP A 216 37.66 -6.91 -4.77
C ASP A 216 36.48 -7.11 -5.74
N LYS A 217 36.69 -7.99 -6.70
CA LYS A 217 35.83 -8.13 -7.87
C LYS A 217 34.56 -8.94 -7.57
N ALA A 218 34.58 -9.85 -6.59
CA ALA A 218 33.40 -10.60 -6.13
C ALA A 218 32.49 -11.13 -7.28
N TYR A 219 33.07 -11.71 -8.33
CA TYR A 219 32.33 -12.07 -9.55
C TYR A 219 31.24 -13.11 -9.30
N THR A 220 31.45 -14.01 -8.34
CA THR A 220 30.47 -15.05 -7.98
C THR A 220 29.21 -14.44 -7.37
N GLU A 221 29.37 -13.47 -6.48
CA GLU A 221 28.27 -12.78 -5.79
C GLU A 221 27.49 -11.89 -6.76
N ARG A 222 28.19 -11.13 -7.61
CA ARG A 222 27.58 -10.30 -8.65
C ARG A 222 26.81 -11.15 -9.66
N PHE A 223 27.36 -12.30 -10.05
CA PHE A 223 26.70 -13.24 -10.96
C PHE A 223 25.42 -13.82 -10.36
N LYS A 224 25.45 -14.24 -9.09
CA LYS A 224 24.24 -14.72 -8.38
C LYS A 224 23.16 -13.63 -8.29
N ALA A 225 23.54 -12.39 -7.97
CA ALA A 225 22.61 -11.27 -7.94
C ALA A 225 22.03 -10.97 -9.33
N ALA A 226 22.83 -11.06 -10.39
CA ALA A 226 22.35 -10.92 -11.76
C ALA A 226 21.36 -12.05 -12.15
N GLN A 227 21.57 -13.28 -11.71
CA GLN A 227 20.63 -14.39 -11.92
C GLN A 227 19.28 -14.13 -11.22
N ILE A 228 19.28 -13.49 -10.06
CA ILE A 228 18.06 -13.06 -9.37
C ILE A 228 17.35 -11.97 -10.19
N ALA A 229 18.10 -10.98 -10.71
CA ALA A 229 17.53 -9.89 -11.49
C ALA A 229 16.80 -10.35 -12.76
N LEU A 230 17.28 -11.41 -13.42
CA LEU A 230 16.58 -12.01 -14.58
C LEU A 230 15.18 -12.52 -14.26
N LYS A 231 14.88 -12.82 -12.99
CA LYS A 231 13.57 -13.30 -12.52
C LYS A 231 12.61 -12.16 -12.17
N TYR A 232 13.07 -10.90 -12.15
CA TYR A 232 12.20 -9.77 -11.83
C TYR A 232 11.10 -9.58 -12.89
N PRO A 233 9.90 -9.11 -12.48
CA PRO A 233 8.82 -8.84 -13.42
C PRO A 233 9.21 -7.71 -14.37
N LYS A 234 9.12 -7.99 -15.67
CA LYS A 234 9.41 -7.01 -16.73
C LYS A 234 8.20 -6.11 -16.93
N THR A 235 8.29 -4.87 -16.44
CA THR A 235 7.21 -3.89 -16.61
C THR A 235 7.53 -3.00 -17.81
N GLY A 236 6.82 -3.24 -18.91
CA GLY A 236 6.97 -2.43 -20.12
C GLY A 236 6.47 -1.00 -19.90
N ASN A 237 7.38 -0.02 -19.99
CA ASN A 237 7.12 1.42 -19.90
C ASN A 237 6.48 1.90 -18.59
N THR A 238 7.29 2.12 -17.54
CA THR A 238 6.89 2.96 -16.41
C THR A 238 7.99 3.98 -16.11
N THR A 239 7.68 5.27 -16.30
CA THR A 239 8.48 6.37 -15.78
C THR A 239 8.64 6.22 -14.27
N ILE A 240 9.89 6.17 -13.83
CA ILE A 240 10.27 6.01 -12.43
C ILE A 240 9.91 7.29 -11.66
N SER A 241 9.08 7.15 -10.63
CA SER A 241 8.85 8.20 -9.64
C SER A 241 9.66 7.87 -8.39
N ALA A 242 10.50 8.83 -8.00
CA ALA A 242 11.55 8.71 -6.99
C ALA A 242 11.04 8.31 -5.60
N SER A 243 11.86 7.51 -4.91
CA SER A 243 11.79 7.24 -3.48
C SER A 243 12.62 8.28 -2.72
N THR A 244 11.97 9.13 -1.93
CA THR A 244 12.66 10.05 -1.01
C THR A 244 12.35 9.66 0.43
N GLY A 245 13.39 9.24 1.16
CA GLY A 245 13.36 8.95 2.59
C GLY A 245 13.39 10.20 3.47
N CYS A 246 12.63 10.17 4.57
CA CYS A 246 12.55 11.24 5.58
C CYS A 246 13.86 11.46 6.34
N GLU A 247 14.22 12.72 6.57
CA GLU A 247 14.87 13.13 7.81
C GLU A 247 14.48 14.59 8.16
N CYS A 248 14.52 14.91 9.45
CA CYS A 248 13.80 16.02 10.09
C CYS A 248 14.64 17.31 10.10
N VAL A 249 14.12 18.42 9.58
CA VAL A 249 14.54 19.77 10.01
C VAL A 249 13.33 20.70 10.03
N SER A 250 13.21 21.46 11.11
CA SER A 250 12.18 22.48 11.34
C SER A 250 12.45 23.70 10.46
N ASP A 251 11.69 23.87 9.38
CA ASP A 251 11.45 25.19 8.80
C ASP A 251 10.08 25.25 8.11
N ASP A 252 9.30 26.25 8.48
CA ASP A 252 7.84 26.33 8.37
C ASP A 252 7.35 26.80 6.98
N SER A 253 8.13 26.57 5.92
CA SER A 253 7.84 27.17 4.60
C SER A 253 8.02 26.27 3.36
N LEU A 254 8.39 24.99 3.50
CA LEU A 254 8.58 24.06 2.36
C LEU A 254 7.74 22.76 2.41
N LEU A 255 6.77 22.64 3.32
CA LEU A 255 5.90 21.45 3.51
C LEU A 255 4.63 21.43 2.62
N ARG A 256 4.77 21.50 1.29
CA ARG A 256 3.63 21.27 0.36
C ARG A 256 3.98 20.27 -0.75
N GLY A 257 4.15 19.00 -0.39
CA GLY A 257 3.98 17.91 -1.36
C GLY A 257 2.51 17.88 -1.83
N SER A 258 2.27 17.92 -3.15
CA SER A 258 0.90 18.09 -3.66
C SER A 258 0.02 16.90 -3.27
N ALA A 259 -1.03 17.14 -2.50
CA ALA A 259 -2.08 16.16 -2.32
C ALA A 259 -2.68 15.83 -3.70
N GLY A 260 -3.04 14.54 -3.90
CA GLY A 260 -3.43 14.00 -5.21
C GLY A 260 -4.42 14.89 -5.97
N LYS A 261 -4.35 14.91 -7.30
CA LYS A 261 -5.20 15.78 -8.12
C LYS A 261 -6.67 15.48 -7.87
N VAL A 262 -7.43 16.49 -7.47
CA VAL A 262 -8.88 16.42 -7.27
C VAL A 262 -9.57 17.12 -8.43
N VAL A 263 -10.58 16.49 -9.00
CA VAL A 263 -11.42 17.13 -10.02
C VAL A 263 -12.76 17.52 -9.41
N LEU A 264 -13.08 18.79 -9.49
CA LEU A 264 -14.38 19.33 -9.10
C LEU A 264 -15.20 19.59 -10.35
N ASP A 265 -16.38 18.98 -10.40
CA ASP A 265 -17.34 19.09 -11.47
C ASP A 265 -18.59 19.84 -10.99
N PRO A 266 -18.59 21.19 -11.02
CA PRO A 266 -19.82 21.94 -10.79
C PRO A 266 -20.80 21.63 -11.92
N GLY A 267 -21.96 21.08 -11.55
CA GLY A 267 -23.02 20.69 -12.47
C GLY A 267 -23.45 21.79 -13.44
N HIS A 268 -24.12 21.38 -14.51
CA HIS A 268 -24.70 22.24 -15.56
C HIS A 268 -23.68 23.04 -16.36
N SER A 269 -24.10 23.64 -17.46
CA SER A 269 -23.22 24.31 -18.42
C SER A 269 -23.69 25.71 -18.80
N GLY A 270 -22.82 26.47 -19.47
CA GLY A 270 -23.10 27.79 -20.01
C GLY A 270 -24.35 27.92 -20.87
N ILE A 271 -24.57 26.88 -21.66
CA ILE A 271 -25.53 26.79 -22.75
C ILE A 271 -26.26 25.45 -22.59
N ASP A 272 -27.55 25.44 -22.93
CA ASP A 272 -28.32 24.21 -22.92
C ASP A 272 -28.07 23.38 -24.19
N LYS A 273 -27.57 22.16 -23.99
CA LYS A 273 -27.37 21.16 -25.04
C LYS A 273 -27.97 19.81 -24.65
N GLN A 274 -28.80 19.75 -23.62
CA GLN A 274 -29.43 18.50 -23.21
C GLN A 274 -30.26 17.92 -24.36
N GLY A 275 -30.06 16.64 -24.67
CA GLY A 275 -30.69 15.99 -25.82
C GLY A 275 -30.16 16.41 -27.21
N ALA A 276 -29.24 17.37 -27.29
CA ALA A 276 -28.74 17.89 -28.57
C ALA A 276 -27.41 17.27 -29.01
N GLU A 277 -26.60 16.76 -28.08
CA GLU A 277 -25.29 16.16 -28.36
C GLU A 277 -25.26 14.67 -28.00
N LYS A 278 -24.77 13.85 -28.93
CA LYS A 278 -24.60 12.41 -28.75
C LYS A 278 -23.13 12.02 -28.84
N ASP A 279 -22.73 11.06 -28.04
CA ASP A 279 -21.43 10.42 -28.15
C ASP A 279 -21.40 9.50 -29.38
N SER A 280 -20.37 9.62 -30.21
CA SER A 280 -20.24 8.84 -31.45
C SER A 280 -20.03 7.34 -31.21
N GLU A 281 -19.49 6.95 -30.06
CA GLU A 281 -19.12 5.57 -29.74
C GLU A 281 -20.27 4.80 -29.06
N THR A 282 -20.88 5.42 -28.06
CA THR A 282 -21.95 4.82 -27.26
C THR A 282 -23.34 5.19 -27.78
N GLY A 283 -23.48 6.30 -28.51
CA GLY A 283 -24.76 6.87 -28.93
C GLY A 283 -25.53 7.54 -27.77
N LEU A 284 -24.92 7.64 -26.59
CA LEU A 284 -25.55 8.24 -25.41
C LEU A 284 -25.64 9.77 -25.56
N TYR A 285 -26.67 10.35 -24.95
CA TYR A 285 -26.77 11.80 -24.80
C TYR A 285 -25.69 12.30 -23.84
N ILE A 286 -24.83 13.20 -24.32
CA ILE A 286 -23.71 13.78 -23.56
C ILE A 286 -23.83 15.28 -23.39
N GLY A 287 -24.76 15.93 -24.09
CA GLY A 287 -25.02 17.35 -23.91
C GLY A 287 -25.59 17.64 -22.53
N ASP A 288 -25.07 18.69 -21.91
CA ASP A 288 -25.46 19.08 -20.55
C ASP A 288 -26.48 20.23 -20.57
N SER A 289 -27.28 20.33 -19.51
CA SER A 289 -28.32 21.36 -19.37
C SER A 289 -27.74 22.65 -18.77
N SER A 290 -28.43 23.78 -18.98
CA SER A 290 -27.92 25.08 -18.50
C SER A 290 -28.22 25.39 -17.03
N ASN A 291 -29.41 25.01 -16.56
CA ASN A 291 -29.98 25.28 -15.23
C ASN A 291 -29.33 26.45 -14.45
N PRO A 292 -29.57 27.73 -14.86
CA PRO A 292 -28.80 28.87 -14.37
C PRO A 292 -28.78 29.06 -12.85
N THR A 293 -29.88 28.74 -12.16
CA THR A 293 -30.00 28.86 -10.70
C THR A 293 -29.08 27.87 -9.99
N GLU A 294 -29.23 26.58 -10.29
CA GLU A 294 -28.38 25.54 -9.72
C GLU A 294 -26.92 25.74 -10.12
N ARG A 295 -26.67 26.01 -11.41
CA ARG A 295 -25.34 26.26 -11.97
C ARG A 295 -24.57 27.32 -11.17
N LYS A 296 -25.23 28.44 -10.83
CA LYS A 296 -24.61 29.51 -10.02
C LYS A 296 -24.27 29.02 -8.60
N GLN A 297 -25.19 28.30 -7.96
CA GLN A 297 -25.01 27.79 -6.60
C GLN A 297 -23.89 26.74 -6.53
N VAL A 298 -23.88 25.77 -7.43
CA VAL A 298 -22.88 24.69 -7.43
C VAL A 298 -21.50 25.19 -7.90
N TRP A 299 -21.47 26.23 -8.73
CA TRP A 299 -20.23 26.94 -9.04
C TRP A 299 -19.64 27.60 -7.79
N GLU A 300 -20.46 28.31 -6.99
CA GLU A 300 -20.03 28.91 -5.73
C GLU A 300 -19.51 27.86 -4.73
N VAL A 301 -20.25 26.75 -4.56
CA VAL A 301 -19.82 25.61 -3.72
C VAL A 301 -18.46 25.09 -4.21
N ALA A 302 -18.31 24.83 -5.51
CA ALA A 302 -17.07 24.31 -6.07
C ALA A 302 -15.89 25.27 -5.88
N GLN A 303 -16.10 26.59 -5.96
CA GLN A 303 -15.06 27.58 -5.64
C GLN A 303 -14.63 27.52 -4.17
N LYS A 304 -15.59 27.36 -3.24
CA LYS A 304 -15.30 27.21 -1.80
C LYS A 304 -14.53 25.91 -1.51
N VAL A 305 -14.97 24.79 -2.09
CA VAL A 305 -14.28 23.49 -1.97
C VAL A 305 -12.87 23.60 -2.54
N LYS A 306 -12.72 24.18 -3.74
CA LYS A 306 -11.42 24.40 -4.38
C LYS A 306 -10.47 25.16 -3.46
N LYS A 307 -10.92 26.30 -2.92
CA LYS A 307 -10.13 27.12 -2.00
C LYS A 307 -9.66 26.30 -0.78
N THR A 308 -10.59 25.62 -0.11
CA THR A 308 -10.27 24.78 1.06
C THR A 308 -9.25 23.70 0.73
N LEU A 309 -9.42 23.00 -0.38
CA LEU A 309 -8.52 21.92 -0.78
C LEU A 309 -7.14 22.45 -1.20
N GLU A 310 -7.05 23.55 -1.93
CA GLU A 310 -5.75 24.16 -2.28
C GLU A 310 -5.00 24.67 -1.05
N GLU A 311 -5.71 25.25 -0.07
CA GLU A 311 -5.13 25.62 1.23
C GLU A 311 -4.53 24.39 1.93
N LYS A 312 -5.16 23.22 1.78
CA LYS A 312 -4.73 21.91 2.31
C LYS A 312 -3.73 21.17 1.42
N GLY A 313 -3.27 21.79 0.33
CA GLY A 313 -2.19 21.29 -0.51
C GLY A 313 -2.61 20.41 -1.69
N TYR A 314 -3.91 20.31 -2.00
CA TYR A 314 -4.39 19.58 -3.17
C TYR A 314 -4.21 20.38 -4.45
N THR A 315 -3.85 19.68 -5.54
CA THR A 315 -4.03 20.24 -6.88
C THR A 315 -5.48 20.07 -7.29
N VAL A 316 -6.23 21.16 -7.42
CA VAL A 316 -7.65 21.11 -7.77
C VAL A 316 -7.85 21.53 -9.23
N ILE A 317 -8.51 20.67 -10.00
CA ILE A 317 -8.86 20.89 -11.40
C ILE A 317 -10.38 21.05 -11.50
N MET A 318 -10.84 22.17 -12.04
CA MET A 318 -12.25 22.39 -12.32
C MET A 318 -12.57 21.86 -13.72
N THR A 319 -13.73 21.23 -13.91
CA THR A 319 -14.16 20.78 -15.24
C THR A 319 -14.50 21.93 -16.19
N LYS A 320 -14.79 23.12 -15.64
CA LYS A 320 -15.08 24.38 -16.35
C LYS A 320 -14.17 25.51 -15.85
N LYS A 321 -13.81 26.47 -16.71
CA LYS A 321 -13.00 27.65 -16.32
C LYS A 321 -13.85 28.80 -15.78
N SER A 322 -15.13 28.87 -16.17
CA SER A 322 -16.10 29.82 -15.67
C SER A 322 -17.49 29.17 -15.46
N GLU A 323 -18.35 29.84 -14.67
CA GLU A 323 -19.76 29.46 -14.49
C GLU A 323 -20.49 29.23 -15.83
N LYS A 324 -20.17 30.08 -16.83
CA LYS A 324 -20.84 30.11 -18.13
C LYS A 324 -20.14 29.31 -19.23
N ASP A 325 -19.11 28.54 -18.90
CA ASP A 325 -18.46 27.69 -19.90
C ASP A 325 -19.33 26.49 -20.26
N TYR A 326 -19.26 26.07 -21.52
CA TYR A 326 -19.87 24.83 -21.97
C TYR A 326 -18.83 23.71 -21.98
N VAL A 327 -19.10 22.64 -21.21
CA VAL A 327 -18.32 21.40 -21.20
C VAL A 327 -19.29 20.23 -21.04
N ASN A 328 -19.33 19.36 -22.05
CA ASN A 328 -20.29 18.26 -22.09
C ASN A 328 -19.89 17.10 -21.14
N LEU A 329 -20.81 16.16 -20.90
CA LEU A 329 -20.64 15.10 -19.90
C LEU A 329 -19.45 14.17 -20.22
N LYS A 330 -19.17 13.90 -21.50
CA LYS A 330 -17.99 13.11 -21.91
C LYS A 330 -16.69 13.87 -21.63
N GLN A 331 -16.64 15.16 -21.97
CA GLN A 331 -15.47 16.00 -21.73
C GLN A 331 -15.13 16.12 -20.24
N ARG A 332 -16.14 16.25 -19.37
CA ARG A 332 -15.95 16.25 -17.90
C ARG A 332 -15.25 14.98 -17.40
N ALA A 333 -15.72 13.81 -17.85
CA ALA A 333 -15.07 12.53 -17.55
C ALA A 333 -13.64 12.47 -18.10
N LEU A 334 -13.42 12.91 -19.34
CA LEU A 334 -12.09 12.93 -19.97
C LEU A 334 -11.09 13.85 -19.26
N ILE A 335 -11.54 15.00 -18.73
CA ILE A 335 -10.70 15.88 -17.91
C ILE A 335 -10.19 15.13 -16.69
N ALA A 336 -11.07 14.40 -16.00
CA ALA A 336 -10.69 13.63 -14.82
C ALA A 336 -9.76 12.46 -15.14
N ASN A 337 -10.04 11.75 -16.24
CA ASN A 337 -9.21 10.65 -16.72
C ASN A 337 -7.81 11.13 -17.12
N LYS A 338 -7.71 12.22 -17.88
CA LYS A 338 -6.43 12.79 -18.33
C LYS A 338 -5.61 13.36 -17.18
N ALA A 339 -6.28 13.89 -16.16
CA ALA A 339 -5.62 14.38 -14.96
C ALA A 339 -5.01 13.25 -14.10
N ASN A 340 -5.42 11.99 -14.31
CA ASN A 340 -5.21 10.89 -13.37
C ASN A 340 -5.67 11.31 -11.97
N ALA A 341 -6.88 11.88 -11.89
CA ALA A 341 -7.40 12.42 -10.64
C ALA A 341 -7.58 11.30 -9.60
N ALA A 342 -7.19 11.57 -8.36
CA ALA A 342 -7.41 10.66 -7.24
C ALA A 342 -8.91 10.46 -6.97
N ILE A 343 -9.69 11.52 -7.17
CA ILE A 343 -11.16 11.54 -7.10
C ILE A 343 -11.71 12.64 -8.01
N ALA A 344 -12.87 12.37 -8.62
CA ALA A 344 -13.70 13.37 -9.26
C ALA A 344 -15.04 13.50 -8.52
N VAL A 345 -15.53 14.73 -8.36
CA VAL A 345 -16.73 15.01 -7.57
C VAL A 345 -17.68 15.90 -8.37
N SER A 346 -18.85 15.37 -8.73
CA SER A 346 -19.94 16.20 -9.26
C SER A 346 -20.72 16.85 -8.12
N ILE A 347 -20.98 18.14 -8.25
CA ILE A 347 -21.68 18.96 -7.27
C ILE A 347 -22.98 19.46 -7.91
N HIS A 348 -24.10 19.00 -7.37
CA HIS A 348 -25.46 19.32 -7.81
C HIS A 348 -26.34 19.71 -6.63
N ASN A 349 -27.49 20.31 -6.92
CA ASN A 349 -28.57 20.45 -5.96
C ASN A 349 -29.92 20.16 -6.61
N THR A 350 -30.82 19.54 -5.87
CA THR A 350 -32.09 19.09 -6.44
C THR A 350 -33.21 20.09 -6.10
N PRO A 351 -33.84 20.76 -7.09
CA PRO A 351 -35.00 21.61 -6.84
C PRO A 351 -36.30 20.82 -6.56
N GLY A 352 -37.21 21.42 -5.79
CA GLY A 352 -38.62 21.01 -5.69
C GLY A 352 -38.90 19.74 -4.88
N LYS A 353 -40.15 19.24 -4.94
CA LYS A 353 -40.74 18.16 -4.09
C LYS A 353 -39.93 16.85 -3.98
N PHE A 354 -38.94 16.62 -4.85
CA PHE A 354 -38.04 15.47 -4.78
C PHE A 354 -36.80 15.70 -3.88
N GLY A 355 -36.49 16.96 -3.55
CA GLY A 355 -35.31 17.39 -2.81
C GLY A 355 -35.64 18.15 -1.52
N GLY A 356 -36.43 17.56 -0.62
CA GLY A 356 -36.68 18.09 0.73
C GLY A 356 -35.39 18.21 1.58
N SER A 357 -35.34 17.65 2.77
CA SER A 357 -34.04 17.47 3.49
C SER A 357 -33.15 16.38 2.86
N SER A 358 -33.57 15.84 1.70
CA SER A 358 -32.93 14.72 1.03
C SER A 358 -31.58 15.13 0.46
N SER A 359 -30.53 14.62 1.08
CA SER A 359 -29.14 14.82 0.67
C SER A 359 -28.59 13.46 0.28
N TRP A 360 -27.99 13.34 -0.89
CA TRP A 360 -27.51 12.03 -1.33
C TRP A 360 -26.18 12.06 -2.08
N VAL A 361 -25.55 10.90 -2.03
CA VAL A 361 -24.24 10.59 -2.61
C VAL A 361 -24.39 9.32 -3.44
N SER A 362 -23.93 9.32 -4.68
CA SER A 362 -24.00 8.15 -5.56
C SER A 362 -22.60 7.76 -6.03
N PRO A 363 -22.13 6.52 -5.74
CA PRO A 363 -20.88 5.98 -6.27
C PRO A 363 -21.07 5.31 -7.64
N GLN A 364 -19.95 4.98 -8.28
CA GLN A 364 -19.93 4.03 -9.40
C GLN A 364 -20.22 2.61 -8.89
N LYS A 365 -21.07 1.87 -9.61
CA LYS A 365 -21.46 0.50 -9.27
C LYS A 365 -21.43 -0.38 -10.52
N VAL A 366 -20.85 -1.57 -10.39
CA VAL A 366 -20.81 -2.57 -11.45
C VAL A 366 -22.24 -2.97 -11.83
N GLY A 367 -22.49 -3.07 -13.13
CA GLY A 367 -23.80 -3.41 -13.67
C GLY A 367 -24.75 -2.22 -13.85
N ASN A 368 -24.45 -1.06 -13.26
CA ASN A 368 -25.19 0.15 -13.60
C ASN A 368 -24.87 0.58 -15.03
N TYR A 369 -25.83 1.22 -15.70
CA TYR A 369 -25.79 1.39 -17.15
C TYR A 369 -26.49 2.65 -17.63
N ARG A 370 -26.29 2.94 -18.92
CA ARG A 370 -27.14 3.80 -19.72
C ARG A 370 -27.55 3.13 -21.03
N THR A 371 -28.71 3.48 -21.54
CA THR A 371 -29.25 2.96 -22.80
C THR A 371 -29.50 4.12 -23.75
N ASN A 372 -28.94 4.02 -24.97
CA ASN A 372 -29.20 5.00 -26.02
C ASN A 372 -30.59 4.80 -26.65
N GLU A 373 -31.01 5.71 -27.53
CA GLU A 373 -32.33 5.67 -28.15
C GLU A 373 -32.58 4.43 -29.02
N ASN A 374 -31.51 3.81 -29.53
CA ASN A 374 -31.58 2.59 -30.32
C ASN A 374 -31.62 1.32 -29.44
N GLY A 375 -31.68 1.46 -28.12
CA GLY A 375 -31.69 0.34 -27.18
C GLY A 375 -30.31 -0.25 -26.85
N LYS A 376 -29.20 0.31 -27.38
CA LYS A 376 -27.84 -0.15 -27.04
C LYS A 376 -27.51 0.28 -25.61
N LYS A 377 -27.17 -0.70 -24.77
CA LYS A 377 -26.77 -0.52 -23.39
C LYS A 377 -25.25 -0.37 -23.27
N THR A 378 -24.80 0.62 -22.51
CA THR A 378 -23.41 0.80 -22.05
C THR A 378 -23.39 0.56 -20.55
N VAL A 379 -22.63 -0.43 -20.10
CA VAL A 379 -22.59 -0.90 -18.71
C VAL A 379 -21.26 -0.52 -18.07
N PHE A 380 -21.30 -0.15 -16.80
CA PHE A 380 -20.10 0.04 -15.99
C PHE A 380 -19.61 -1.30 -15.44
N GLU A 381 -18.37 -1.69 -15.74
CA GLU A 381 -17.86 -3.05 -15.46
C GLU A 381 -16.65 -3.09 -14.53
N ASP A 382 -16.01 -1.94 -14.27
CA ASP A 382 -14.77 -1.87 -13.49
C ASP A 382 -15.04 -2.09 -11.99
N LYS A 383 -14.71 -3.30 -11.52
CA LYS A 383 -14.91 -3.75 -10.14
C LYS A 383 -14.04 -2.99 -9.14
N ALA A 384 -12.77 -2.79 -9.43
CA ALA A 384 -11.84 -2.11 -8.53
C ALA A 384 -12.20 -0.63 -8.39
N LEU A 385 -12.58 0.00 -9.50
CA LEU A 385 -13.02 1.38 -9.52
C LEU A 385 -14.35 1.57 -8.79
N ALA A 386 -15.32 0.66 -8.98
CA ALA A 386 -16.58 0.65 -8.21
C ALA A 386 -16.33 0.54 -6.70
N GLN A 387 -15.47 -0.39 -6.28
CA GLN A 387 -15.13 -0.58 -4.85
C GLN A 387 -14.51 0.69 -4.26
N LYS A 388 -13.56 1.30 -4.97
CA LYS A 388 -12.91 2.56 -4.56
C LYS A 388 -13.91 3.72 -4.49
N SER A 389 -14.78 3.85 -5.50
CA SER A 389 -15.84 4.85 -5.53
C SER A 389 -16.86 4.65 -4.38
N GLN A 390 -17.22 3.40 -4.07
CA GLN A 390 -18.12 3.08 -2.96
C GLN A 390 -17.52 3.47 -1.60
N ALA A 391 -16.23 3.19 -1.36
CA ALA A 391 -15.54 3.61 -0.14
C ALA A 391 -15.48 5.14 -0.02
N TYR A 392 -15.20 5.83 -1.12
CA TYR A 392 -15.17 7.30 -1.15
C TYR A 392 -16.56 7.91 -0.91
N ALA A 393 -17.61 7.28 -1.42
CA ALA A 393 -18.97 7.73 -1.16
C ALA A 393 -19.36 7.56 0.33
N GLN A 394 -18.90 6.52 1.01
CA GLN A 394 -19.10 6.35 2.45
C GLN A 394 -18.38 7.44 3.26
N ALA A 395 -17.12 7.73 2.91
CA ALA A 395 -16.36 8.84 3.50
C ALA A 395 -17.05 10.20 3.30
N MET A 396 -17.58 10.42 2.10
CA MET A 396 -18.35 11.62 1.73
C MET A 396 -19.63 11.74 2.56
N VAL A 397 -20.40 10.66 2.71
CA VAL A 397 -21.60 10.65 3.56
C VAL A 397 -21.26 11.00 5.01
N ALA A 398 -20.24 10.37 5.58
CA ALA A 398 -19.83 10.64 6.95
C ALA A 398 -19.41 12.10 7.16
N ALA A 399 -18.65 12.67 6.22
CA ALA A 399 -18.23 14.06 6.26
C ALA A 399 -19.40 15.04 6.15
N ARG A 400 -20.31 14.82 5.20
CA ARG A 400 -21.50 15.66 5.01
C ARG A 400 -22.40 15.65 6.25
N LYS A 401 -22.62 14.48 6.86
CA LYS A 401 -23.33 14.39 8.16
C LYS A 401 -22.64 15.20 9.24
N ALA A 402 -21.33 15.04 9.41
CA ALA A 402 -20.55 15.77 10.40
C ALA A 402 -20.51 17.29 10.17
N ALA A 403 -20.67 17.74 8.92
CA ALA A 403 -20.73 19.15 8.57
C ALA A 403 -22.10 19.79 8.83
N GLY A 404 -23.14 19.01 9.14
CA GLY A 404 -24.49 19.50 9.40
C GLY A 404 -25.56 19.03 8.39
N GLU A 405 -25.26 18.05 7.55
CA GLU A 405 -26.23 17.42 6.63
C GLU A 405 -26.62 16.00 7.09
N PRO A 406 -27.37 15.81 8.20
CA PRO A 406 -27.68 14.49 8.75
C PRO A 406 -28.44 13.57 7.77
N GLY A 407 -29.14 14.16 6.80
CA GLY A 407 -29.86 13.45 5.75
C GLY A 407 -28.98 12.83 4.66
N ALA A 408 -27.66 13.10 4.65
CA ALA A 408 -26.74 12.56 3.65
C ALA A 408 -26.72 11.02 3.67
N LYS A 409 -26.96 10.39 2.53
CA LYS A 409 -26.96 8.92 2.40
C LYS A 409 -26.56 8.46 1.01
N ILE A 410 -26.16 7.20 0.89
CA ILE A 410 -25.98 6.56 -0.42
C ILE A 410 -27.33 6.43 -1.10
N HIS A 411 -27.39 6.78 -2.38
CA HIS A 411 -28.62 6.70 -3.19
C HIS A 411 -28.32 6.21 -4.60
N ASP A 412 -29.19 5.32 -5.09
CA ASP A 412 -29.19 4.87 -6.47
C ASP A 412 -30.02 5.83 -7.33
N ILE A 413 -29.42 6.37 -8.38
CA ILE A 413 -30.05 7.35 -9.26
C ILE A 413 -30.76 6.62 -10.39
N VAL A 414 -31.96 7.06 -10.75
CA VAL A 414 -32.71 6.56 -11.90
C VAL A 414 -33.01 7.69 -12.88
N PHE A 415 -32.68 7.46 -14.15
CA PHE A 415 -32.86 8.41 -15.26
C PHE A 415 -33.92 7.98 -16.27
N ASP A 416 -34.59 6.86 -16.03
CA ASP A 416 -35.65 6.35 -16.90
C ASP A 416 -36.76 7.39 -17.06
N GLY A 417 -37.23 7.56 -18.30
CA GLY A 417 -38.31 8.48 -18.63
C GLY A 417 -37.96 9.97 -18.56
N ARG A 418 -36.70 10.35 -18.33
CA ARG A 418 -36.28 11.76 -18.30
C ARG A 418 -36.00 12.28 -19.73
N PRO A 419 -36.75 13.29 -20.23
CA PRO A 419 -36.54 13.84 -21.57
C PRO A 419 -35.12 14.36 -21.79
N GLY A 420 -34.55 14.11 -22.98
CA GLY A 420 -33.21 14.58 -23.34
C GLY A 420 -32.05 13.88 -22.63
N LEU A 421 -32.32 12.83 -21.85
CA LEU A 421 -31.32 12.00 -21.18
C LEU A 421 -31.47 10.54 -21.59
N SER A 422 -30.35 9.85 -21.79
CA SER A 422 -30.35 8.39 -22.02
C SER A 422 -30.89 7.65 -20.77
N ALA A 423 -31.77 6.67 -20.93
CA ALA A 423 -32.31 5.89 -19.81
C ALA A 423 -31.22 5.12 -19.05
N GLY A 424 -31.45 4.71 -17.80
CA GLY A 424 -30.52 3.96 -16.98
C GLY A 424 -30.29 4.53 -15.58
N ASN A 425 -29.27 4.04 -14.89
CA ASN A 425 -29.10 4.20 -13.44
C ASN A 425 -27.68 4.64 -13.01
N LEU A 426 -26.93 5.30 -13.90
CA LEU A 426 -25.63 5.90 -13.58
C LEU A 426 -25.42 7.21 -14.35
N PRO A 427 -25.09 8.35 -13.73
CA PRO A 427 -24.64 9.55 -14.44
C PRO A 427 -23.63 9.25 -15.55
N VAL A 428 -23.79 9.88 -16.73
CA VAL A 428 -22.90 9.62 -17.87
C VAL A 428 -21.43 9.95 -17.54
N VAL A 429 -21.20 10.99 -16.72
CA VAL A 429 -19.86 11.31 -16.20
C VAL A 429 -19.25 10.16 -15.40
N GLN A 430 -20.03 9.48 -14.55
CA GLN A 430 -19.60 8.32 -13.77
C GLN A 430 -19.39 7.09 -14.65
N LEU A 431 -20.24 6.90 -15.66
CA LEU A 431 -20.15 5.78 -16.59
C LEU A 431 -18.88 5.83 -17.46
N LEU A 432 -18.47 7.03 -17.86
CA LEU A 432 -17.32 7.25 -18.75
C LEU A 432 -16.01 7.56 -18.00
N SER A 433 -16.07 7.71 -16.67
CA SER A 433 -14.89 7.95 -15.83
C SER A 433 -14.09 6.67 -15.59
N LYS A 434 -12.77 6.79 -15.72
CA LYS A 434 -11.75 5.80 -15.37
C LYS A 434 -11.10 6.09 -14.02
N VAL A 435 -11.54 7.15 -13.34
CA VAL A 435 -11.15 7.50 -11.96
C VAL A 435 -12.36 7.43 -11.03
N PRO A 436 -12.17 7.26 -9.70
CA PRO A 436 -13.28 7.22 -8.76
C PRO A 436 -14.11 8.50 -8.84
N TRP A 437 -15.38 8.38 -9.19
CA TRP A 437 -16.29 9.53 -9.34
C TRP A 437 -17.44 9.46 -8.35
N ILE A 438 -17.64 10.52 -7.57
CA ILE A 438 -18.70 10.64 -6.57
C ILE A 438 -19.68 11.74 -6.99
N TYR A 439 -20.94 11.35 -7.19
CA TYR A 439 -21.99 12.29 -7.55
C TYR A 439 -22.74 12.76 -6.30
N ASN A 440 -22.76 14.07 -6.05
CA ASN A 440 -23.36 14.65 -4.85
C ASN A 440 -24.54 15.54 -5.20
N GLU A 441 -25.58 15.41 -4.41
CA GLU A 441 -26.80 16.21 -4.48
C GLU A 441 -27.20 16.61 -3.05
N VAL A 442 -27.74 17.82 -2.94
CA VAL A 442 -28.31 18.36 -1.71
C VAL A 442 -29.68 18.96 -2.03
N GLY A 443 -30.64 18.76 -1.14
CA GLY A 443 -31.95 19.37 -1.26
C GLY A 443 -31.88 20.89 -1.10
N GLN A 444 -32.77 21.61 -1.80
CA GLN A 444 -32.79 23.09 -1.75
C GLN A 444 -33.41 23.64 -0.45
N THR A 445 -34.19 22.85 0.27
CA THR A 445 -34.77 23.26 1.56
C THR A 445 -33.69 23.33 2.64
N GLY A 446 -33.42 24.54 3.14
CA GLY A 446 -32.35 24.74 4.12
C GLY A 446 -30.94 24.62 3.51
N PHE A 447 -30.82 24.72 2.18
CA PHE A 447 -29.52 24.68 1.50
C PHE A 447 -28.60 25.77 2.04
N ASN A 448 -27.46 25.33 2.56
CA ASN A 448 -26.40 26.20 3.05
C ASN A 448 -25.12 25.86 2.30
N THR A 449 -24.67 26.83 1.48
CA THR A 449 -23.47 26.70 0.64
C THR A 449 -22.23 26.34 1.46
N ASP A 450 -22.06 26.91 2.65
CA ASP A 450 -20.87 26.67 3.48
C ASP A 450 -20.86 25.28 4.10
N ILE A 451 -22.01 24.83 4.61
CA ILE A 451 -22.17 23.48 5.17
C ILE A 451 -21.90 22.44 4.08
N TYR A 452 -22.49 22.62 2.89
CA TYR A 452 -22.33 21.67 1.79
C TYR A 452 -20.91 21.67 1.25
N ALA A 453 -20.29 22.85 1.06
CA ALA A 453 -18.89 22.95 0.67
C ALA A 453 -17.95 22.32 1.69
N LYS A 454 -18.19 22.54 3.00
CA LYS A 454 -17.42 21.91 4.07
C LYS A 454 -17.56 20.39 4.06
N GLY A 455 -18.78 19.88 3.93
CA GLY A 455 -19.07 18.45 3.85
C GLY A 455 -18.38 17.77 2.66
N ILE A 456 -18.40 18.43 1.49
CA ILE A 456 -17.70 17.94 0.30
C ILE A 456 -16.17 17.98 0.49
N ALA A 457 -15.61 19.09 0.96
CA ALA A 457 -14.18 19.23 1.16
C ALA A 457 -13.65 18.21 2.18
N ASP A 458 -14.33 18.07 3.33
CA ASP A 458 -14.01 17.08 4.36
C ASP A 458 -14.16 15.65 3.83
N GLY A 459 -15.16 15.39 2.98
CA GLY A 459 -15.37 14.10 2.34
C GLY A 459 -14.24 13.74 1.39
N ILE A 460 -13.78 14.70 0.59
CA ILE A 460 -12.62 14.55 -0.29
C ILE A 460 -11.36 14.31 0.55
N MET A 461 -11.14 15.06 1.63
CA MET A 461 -9.96 14.87 2.49
C MET A 461 -9.94 13.52 3.20
N ARG A 462 -11.12 13.00 3.60
CA ARG A 462 -11.26 11.66 4.17
C ARG A 462 -11.04 10.55 3.13
N ALA A 463 -11.52 10.76 1.91
CA ALA A 463 -11.39 9.80 0.81
C ALA A 463 -9.98 9.77 0.22
N VAL A 464 -9.34 10.93 0.10
CA VAL A 464 -8.05 11.14 -0.54
C VAL A 464 -7.20 11.93 0.45
N ARG A 465 -6.37 11.26 1.25
CA ARG A 465 -5.57 11.94 2.27
C ARG A 465 -4.41 12.75 1.65
N PRO A 466 -4.08 13.95 2.16
CA PRO A 466 -2.85 14.65 1.80
C PRO A 466 -1.63 13.86 2.30
N ALA A 467 -0.46 14.04 1.69
CA ALA A 467 0.76 13.31 2.05
C ALA A 467 1.16 13.39 3.54
N LYS A 468 0.71 14.41 4.29
CA LYS A 468 0.90 14.51 5.76
C LYS A 468 0.03 13.55 6.58
N ASP A 469 -1.12 13.10 6.07
CA ASP A 469 -2.02 12.14 6.73
C ASP A 469 -2.13 10.80 5.97
N ALA A 470 -1.60 10.74 4.74
CA ALA A 470 -1.55 9.54 3.90
C ALA A 470 -0.50 8.53 4.35
N SER A 471 0.45 8.92 5.22
CA SER A 471 1.30 7.96 5.94
C SER A 471 0.53 7.13 6.98
N ARG A 472 -0.80 7.29 7.07
CA ARG A 472 -1.68 6.53 7.96
C ARG A 472 -2.84 5.80 7.28
N SER A 473 -2.90 5.70 5.94
CA SER A 473 -3.84 4.75 5.33
C SER A 473 -3.57 4.44 3.86
N ASN A 474 -3.48 3.14 3.60
CA ASN A 474 -3.74 2.39 2.36
C ASN A 474 -2.56 2.10 1.42
N SER A 475 -1.96 0.93 1.64
CA SER A 475 -1.89 -0.10 0.59
C SER A 475 -3.24 -0.83 0.47
N GLU A 476 -3.56 -1.27 -0.73
CA GLU A 476 -4.89 -1.54 -1.28
C GLU A 476 -5.63 -2.76 -0.70
N GLY A 477 -6.96 -2.73 -0.84
CA GLY A 477 -7.90 -3.61 -0.16
C GLY A 477 -7.95 -5.04 -0.70
N CYS A 478 -7.83 -5.99 0.23
CA CYS A 478 -8.94 -6.88 0.59
C CYS A 478 -8.73 -7.30 2.05
N SER A 479 -9.71 -7.05 2.92
CA SER A 479 -9.74 -7.39 4.36
C SER A 479 -8.71 -6.72 5.27
N GLY A 480 -8.73 -5.38 5.37
CA GLY A 480 -8.03 -4.64 6.42
C GLY A 480 -8.99 -3.66 7.05
N ALA A 481 -9.19 -3.75 8.37
CA ALA A 481 -9.96 -2.74 9.07
C ALA A 481 -9.24 -1.40 8.94
N ALA A 482 -9.99 -0.34 8.67
CA ALA A 482 -9.44 1.00 8.66
C ALA A 482 -8.76 1.25 10.03
N ALA A 483 -7.50 1.67 10.03
CA ALA A 483 -6.85 2.13 11.25
C ALA A 483 -7.73 3.23 11.89
N GLY A 484 -8.16 2.99 13.13
CA GLY A 484 -9.13 3.77 13.88
C GLY A 484 -10.45 3.06 14.19
N ASP A 485 -10.70 1.86 13.66
CA ASP A 485 -11.95 1.13 13.86
C ASP A 485 -11.73 -0.27 14.47
N ALA A 486 -11.68 -0.32 15.81
CA ALA A 486 -11.60 -1.57 16.58
C ALA A 486 -12.78 -2.51 16.29
N VAL A 487 -13.95 -1.98 15.94
CA VAL A 487 -15.13 -2.78 15.61
C VAL A 487 -14.91 -3.49 14.28
N GLN A 488 -14.44 -2.78 13.25
CA GLN A 488 -14.13 -3.39 11.97
C GLN A 488 -13.00 -4.42 12.09
N THR A 489 -11.99 -4.17 12.94
CA THR A 489 -10.94 -5.18 13.20
C THR A 489 -11.52 -6.43 13.86
N ALA A 490 -12.39 -6.26 14.85
CA ALA A 490 -13.07 -7.38 15.49
C ALA A 490 -13.92 -8.19 14.50
N LEU A 491 -14.70 -7.53 13.63
CA LEU A 491 -15.51 -8.17 12.57
C LEU A 491 -14.64 -8.88 11.52
N ASN A 492 -13.46 -8.33 11.22
CA ASN A 492 -12.51 -8.96 10.31
C ASN A 492 -11.87 -10.20 10.92
N TYR A 493 -11.61 -10.21 12.22
CA TYR A 493 -10.95 -11.32 12.91
C TYR A 493 -11.89 -12.41 13.39
N ALA A 494 -13.15 -12.07 13.68
CA ALA A 494 -14.16 -13.00 14.15
C ALA A 494 -14.94 -13.65 13.00
N TRP A 495 -15.28 -14.92 13.18
CA TRP A 495 -16.31 -15.56 12.35
C TRP A 495 -17.67 -14.88 12.56
N PRO A 496 -18.45 -14.64 11.49
CA PRO A 496 -19.70 -13.90 11.55
C PRO A 496 -20.82 -14.66 12.29
N THR A 497 -20.67 -15.97 12.45
CA THR A 497 -21.60 -16.83 13.19
C THR A 497 -20.83 -17.66 14.22
N TYR A 498 -21.56 -18.24 15.17
CA TYR A 498 -20.99 -19.25 16.05
C TYR A 498 -20.72 -20.51 15.24
N THR A 499 -19.47 -20.72 14.82
CA THR A 499 -19.09 -21.79 13.88
C THR A 499 -19.21 -23.18 14.48
N SER A 500 -19.62 -24.17 13.70
CA SER A 500 -19.57 -25.60 14.07
C SER A 500 -18.13 -26.10 14.28
N PRO A 501 -17.91 -27.22 15.01
CA PRO A 501 -16.58 -27.80 15.21
C PRO A 501 -15.80 -28.00 13.89
N PRO A 502 -14.46 -27.83 13.90
CA PRO A 502 -13.62 -27.58 15.07
C PRO A 502 -13.61 -26.11 15.49
N TYR A 503 -14.02 -25.84 16.74
CA TYR A 503 -14.15 -24.48 17.28
C TYR A 503 -12.83 -23.71 17.38
N THR A 504 -11.69 -24.41 17.27
CA THR A 504 -10.35 -23.83 17.30
C THR A 504 -9.85 -23.34 15.95
N LYS A 505 -10.62 -23.54 14.86
CA LYS A 505 -10.24 -23.06 13.53
C LYS A 505 -10.29 -21.53 13.50
N LEU A 506 -9.12 -20.92 13.32
CA LEU A 506 -9.01 -19.47 13.16
C LEU A 506 -9.57 -19.05 11.81
N LYS A 507 -10.17 -17.87 11.76
CA LYS A 507 -10.50 -17.22 10.49
C LYS A 507 -9.19 -16.82 9.79
N PRO A 508 -9.05 -16.98 8.46
CA PRO A 508 -7.76 -16.76 7.79
C PRO A 508 -7.11 -15.40 8.07
N SER A 509 -7.91 -14.33 8.09
CA SER A 509 -7.48 -12.98 8.44
C SER A 509 -6.88 -12.88 9.85
N TYR A 510 -7.50 -13.57 10.83
CA TYR A 510 -7.01 -13.61 12.21
C TYR A 510 -5.85 -14.57 12.40
N GLU A 511 -5.82 -15.69 11.67
CA GLU A 511 -4.69 -16.62 11.68
C GLU A 511 -3.40 -15.92 11.24
N SER A 512 -3.47 -15.10 10.19
CA SER A 512 -2.35 -14.27 9.74
C SER A 512 -1.91 -13.25 10.80
N ALA A 513 -2.87 -12.62 11.50
CA ALA A 513 -2.56 -11.69 12.59
C ALA A 513 -1.86 -12.38 13.77
N VAL A 514 -2.34 -13.56 14.17
CA VAL A 514 -1.73 -14.38 15.23
C VAL A 514 -0.31 -14.82 14.85
N LYS A 515 -0.09 -15.29 13.61
CA LYS A 515 1.25 -15.66 13.13
C LYS A 515 2.22 -14.48 13.13
N SER A 516 1.76 -13.31 12.70
CA SER A 516 2.56 -12.08 12.70
C SER A 516 2.95 -11.67 14.11
N ALA A 517 1.99 -11.68 15.04
CA ALA A 517 2.23 -11.36 16.45
C ALA A 517 3.18 -12.35 17.16
N LEU A 518 3.19 -13.63 16.76
CA LEU A 518 4.18 -14.60 17.24
C LEU A 518 5.58 -14.33 16.67
N LYS A 519 5.69 -13.95 15.40
CA LYS A 519 6.96 -13.66 14.71
C LYS A 519 7.63 -12.39 15.25
N GLU A 520 6.83 -11.35 15.55
CA GLU A 520 7.31 -10.05 16.03
C GLU A 520 7.88 -10.11 17.46
N GLY A 521 7.47 -11.09 18.27
CA GLY A 521 7.81 -11.17 19.69
C GLY A 521 7.13 -10.08 20.53
N GLY A 522 6.75 -10.41 21.77
CA GLY A 522 6.21 -9.42 22.72
C GLY A 522 4.72 -9.06 22.58
N ARG A 523 3.96 -9.71 21.69
CA ARG A 523 2.50 -9.55 21.56
C ARG A 523 1.76 -10.77 22.11
N TYR A 524 0.84 -10.54 23.04
CA TYR A 524 0.06 -11.60 23.66
C TYR A 524 -1.02 -12.12 22.71
N VAL A 525 -0.95 -13.41 22.38
CA VAL A 525 -1.91 -14.10 21.51
C VAL A 525 -2.55 -15.31 22.21
N GLY A 526 -2.47 -15.37 23.55
CA GLY A 526 -2.91 -16.52 24.34
C GLY A 526 -1.82 -17.58 24.51
N THR A 527 -2.24 -18.83 24.77
CA THR A 527 -1.29 -19.93 25.06
C THR A 527 -0.52 -20.40 23.84
N LEU A 528 0.75 -20.77 24.03
CA LEU A 528 1.60 -21.35 22.97
C LEU A 528 1.07 -22.68 22.42
N ALA A 529 0.27 -23.41 23.19
CA ALA A 529 -0.33 -24.67 22.75
C ALA A 529 -1.41 -24.46 21.67
N LYS A 530 -2.14 -23.34 21.72
CA LYS A 530 -3.13 -22.91 20.70
C LYS A 530 -3.17 -21.37 20.60
N PRO A 531 -2.19 -20.76 19.91
CA PRO A 531 -2.18 -19.32 19.70
C PRO A 531 -3.45 -18.85 18.98
N GLY A 532 -3.99 -17.71 19.40
CA GLY A 532 -5.22 -17.12 18.86
C GLY A 532 -6.52 -17.64 19.48
N VAL A 533 -6.50 -18.77 20.19
CA VAL A 533 -7.67 -19.38 20.84
C VAL A 533 -7.74 -18.92 22.31
N ASP A 534 -7.87 -17.61 22.51
CA ASP A 534 -7.81 -16.94 23.81
C ASP A 534 -8.56 -15.60 23.76
N CYS A 535 -9.40 -15.33 24.76
CA CYS A 535 -10.20 -14.10 24.83
C CYS A 535 -9.30 -12.85 24.95
N GLY A 536 -8.28 -12.93 25.79
CA GLY A 536 -7.34 -11.85 26.00
C GLY A 536 -6.45 -11.60 24.78
N GLY A 537 -5.95 -12.65 24.14
CA GLY A 537 -5.16 -12.56 22.91
C GLY A 537 -5.96 -11.93 21.77
N PHE A 538 -7.24 -12.30 21.65
CA PHE A 538 -8.13 -11.71 20.65
C PHE A 538 -8.32 -10.21 20.84
N VAL A 539 -8.75 -9.77 22.02
CA VAL A 539 -8.97 -8.33 22.28
C VAL A 539 -7.66 -7.55 22.19
N THR A 540 -6.53 -8.15 22.60
CA THR A 540 -5.20 -7.56 22.45
C THR A 540 -4.86 -7.27 20.99
N LEU A 541 -5.07 -8.23 20.10
CA LEU A 541 -4.84 -8.02 18.67
C LEU A 541 -5.81 -7.02 18.07
N VAL A 542 -7.10 -7.08 18.42
CA VAL A 542 -8.10 -6.10 17.94
C VAL A 542 -7.71 -4.66 18.25
N MET A 543 -7.36 -4.37 19.50
CA MET A 543 -7.03 -3.00 19.94
C MET A 543 -5.71 -2.49 19.36
N ARG A 544 -4.72 -3.39 19.20
CA ARG A 544 -3.42 -3.03 18.64
C ARG A 544 -3.44 -2.90 17.12
N ASP A 545 -4.05 -3.86 16.41
CA ASP A 545 -4.09 -3.88 14.94
C ASP A 545 -5.08 -2.86 14.35
N SER A 546 -6.11 -2.47 15.10
CA SER A 546 -6.93 -1.31 14.75
C SER A 546 -6.19 0.01 14.92
N GLY A 547 -5.07 0.05 15.65
CA GLY A 547 -4.35 1.26 16.00
C GLY A 547 -5.04 2.15 17.03
N VAL A 548 -6.17 1.71 17.62
CA VAL A 548 -6.91 2.46 18.65
C VAL A 548 -6.11 2.54 19.95
N ASP A 549 -5.50 1.43 20.36
CA ASP A 549 -4.52 1.40 21.45
C ASP A 549 -3.37 0.45 21.12
N PRO A 550 -2.28 0.96 20.49
CA PRO A 550 -1.12 0.16 20.11
C PRO A 550 -0.38 -0.51 21.27
N LYS A 551 -0.62 -0.06 22.51
CA LYS A 551 0.02 -0.59 23.72
C LYS A 551 -0.92 -1.49 24.53
N TYR A 552 -2.18 -1.63 24.12
CA TYR A 552 -3.23 -2.32 24.85
C TYR A 552 -2.78 -3.67 25.41
N GLY A 553 -3.12 -3.95 26.66
CA GLY A 553 -2.96 -5.27 27.26
C GLY A 553 -1.61 -5.60 27.87
N GLY A 554 -0.63 -4.69 27.88
CA GLY A 554 0.62 -4.85 28.62
C GLY A 554 1.40 -6.16 28.33
N GLY A 555 1.12 -6.81 27.20
CA GLY A 555 1.70 -8.10 26.82
C GLY A 555 1.20 -9.32 27.62
N GLY A 556 -0.03 -9.33 28.16
CA GLY A 556 -0.52 -10.49 28.92
C GLY A 556 -2.03 -10.78 28.91
N ASN A 557 -2.42 -11.68 29.81
CA ASN A 557 -3.78 -12.15 30.07
C ASN A 557 -4.73 -11.01 30.49
N VAL A 558 -5.99 -11.35 30.75
CA VAL A 558 -7.06 -10.39 31.06
C VAL A 558 -6.72 -9.47 32.26
N GLU A 559 -6.04 -9.99 33.29
CA GLU A 559 -5.55 -9.20 34.44
C GLU A 559 -4.63 -8.05 33.99
N ARG A 560 -3.64 -8.32 33.12
CA ARG A 560 -2.76 -7.27 32.57
C ARG A 560 -3.51 -6.28 31.67
N GLN A 561 -4.56 -6.74 30.99
CA GLN A 561 -5.44 -5.85 30.21
C GLN A 561 -6.21 -4.91 31.12
N HIS A 562 -6.76 -5.43 32.21
CA HIS A 562 -7.46 -4.63 33.19
C HIS A 562 -6.54 -3.59 33.83
N GLU A 563 -5.32 -3.98 34.23
CA GLU A 563 -4.32 -3.02 34.73
C GLU A 563 -3.97 -1.94 33.70
N HIS A 564 -3.77 -2.30 32.43
CA HIS A 564 -3.47 -1.34 31.37
C HIS A 564 -4.59 -0.33 31.18
N ILE A 565 -5.85 -0.80 31.13
CA ILE A 565 -7.03 0.05 31.03
C ILE A 565 -7.08 1.06 32.18
N GLN A 566 -6.85 0.61 33.42
CA GLN A 566 -6.87 1.48 34.60
C GLN A 566 -5.74 2.51 34.63
N LYS A 567 -4.53 2.13 34.17
CA LYS A 567 -3.33 2.98 34.25
C LYS A 567 -3.16 3.93 33.05
N SER A 568 -3.73 3.61 31.90
CA SER A 568 -3.44 4.33 30.65
C SER A 568 -4.11 5.70 30.52
N GLY A 569 -5.20 5.95 31.25
CA GLY A 569 -6.03 7.15 31.09
C GLY A 569 -6.81 7.21 29.76
N LEU A 570 -6.68 6.20 28.89
CA LEU A 570 -7.32 6.14 27.57
C LEU A 570 -8.76 5.61 27.62
N TYR A 571 -9.16 5.08 28.76
CA TYR A 571 -10.43 4.38 28.95
C TYR A 571 -11.20 4.97 30.11
N ARG A 572 -12.51 5.07 29.93
CA ARG A 572 -13.46 5.40 30.98
C ARG A 572 -14.31 4.18 31.30
N LYS A 573 -14.38 3.81 32.58
CA LYS A 573 -15.37 2.84 33.05
C LYS A 573 -16.76 3.42 32.86
N ILE A 574 -17.66 2.65 32.26
CA ILE A 574 -19.07 3.04 32.08
C ILE A 574 -19.96 2.15 32.93
N ASP A 575 -20.96 2.76 33.55
CA ASP A 575 -22.05 2.03 34.19
C ASP A 575 -23.09 1.70 33.13
N VAL A 576 -23.50 0.44 33.06
CA VAL A 576 -24.36 -0.09 32.00
C VAL A 576 -25.54 -0.79 32.66
N GLU A 577 -26.73 -0.24 32.48
CA GLU A 577 -27.98 -0.83 32.96
C GLU A 577 -28.65 -1.62 31.82
N THR A 578 -28.51 -1.12 30.59
CA THR A 578 -29.12 -1.70 29.40
C THR A 578 -28.14 -1.73 28.23
N THR A 579 -28.46 -2.52 27.21
CA THR A 579 -27.62 -2.58 26.01
C THR A 579 -27.63 -1.29 25.19
N ALA A 580 -28.51 -0.33 25.48
CA ALA A 580 -28.52 0.99 24.85
C ALA A 580 -27.40 1.91 25.36
N ASP A 581 -26.83 1.62 26.54
CA ASP A 581 -25.73 2.39 27.12
C ASP A 581 -24.39 2.06 26.46
N LEU A 582 -24.34 0.93 25.74
CA LEU A 582 -23.17 0.42 25.05
C LEU A 582 -22.95 1.11 23.70
N GLN A 583 -21.68 1.28 23.34
CA GLN A 583 -21.23 1.75 22.04
C GLN A 583 -20.34 0.68 21.41
N PRO A 584 -20.45 0.45 20.08
CA PRO A 584 -19.50 -0.39 19.36
C PRO A 584 -18.05 0.02 19.66
N GLY A 585 -17.25 -0.93 20.12
CA GLY A 585 -15.87 -0.75 20.56
C GLY A 585 -15.69 -0.83 22.08
N ASP A 586 -16.77 -0.82 22.87
CA ASP A 586 -16.69 -1.01 24.32
C ASP A 586 -16.13 -2.41 24.66
N ILE A 587 -15.26 -2.46 25.67
CA ILE A 587 -14.59 -3.68 26.14
C ILE A 587 -15.23 -4.12 27.44
N ALA A 588 -15.69 -5.36 27.49
CA ALA A 588 -16.31 -5.95 28.67
C ALA A 588 -15.36 -7.00 29.31
N ILE A 589 -15.18 -6.92 30.63
CA ILE A 589 -14.37 -7.84 31.43
C ILE A 589 -15.27 -8.52 32.47
N SER A 590 -15.27 -9.86 32.51
CA SER A 590 -16.21 -10.68 33.31
C SER A 590 -15.51 -11.72 34.19
N LYS A 591 -16.16 -12.03 35.33
CA LYS A 591 -15.90 -13.11 36.32
C LYS A 591 -14.46 -13.16 36.83
N GLY A 592 -14.20 -12.51 37.97
CA GLY A 592 -12.90 -12.64 38.67
C GLY A 592 -11.71 -12.37 37.75
N GLU A 593 -11.92 -11.48 36.77
CA GLU A 593 -10.98 -11.08 35.70
C GLU A 593 -10.55 -12.20 34.74
N GLY A 594 -11.33 -13.27 34.60
CA GLY A 594 -10.96 -14.41 33.75
C GLY A 594 -11.33 -14.30 32.26
N HIS A 595 -12.24 -13.39 31.88
CA HIS A 595 -12.77 -13.32 30.50
C HIS A 595 -12.92 -11.88 30.00
N THR A 596 -12.67 -11.66 28.71
CA THR A 596 -12.79 -10.34 28.06
C THR A 596 -13.39 -10.47 26.65
N PHE A 597 -14.17 -9.49 26.21
CA PHE A 597 -14.75 -9.46 24.87
C PHE A 597 -15.07 -8.03 24.42
N ILE A 598 -15.32 -7.84 23.13
CA ILE A 598 -15.64 -6.53 22.54
C ILE A 598 -17.10 -6.49 22.07
N TYR A 599 -17.80 -5.42 22.42
CA TYR A 599 -19.13 -5.12 21.92
C TYR A 599 -19.01 -4.51 20.52
N VAL A 600 -19.58 -5.16 19.50
CA VAL A 600 -19.55 -4.68 18.10
C VAL A 600 -20.87 -4.02 17.67
N GLY A 601 -21.90 -4.13 18.50
CA GLY A 601 -23.24 -3.63 18.20
C GLY A 601 -24.06 -4.58 17.31
N PRO A 602 -25.40 -4.44 17.31
CA PRO A 602 -26.29 -5.29 16.52
C PRO A 602 -26.22 -4.94 15.02
N GLY A 603 -26.52 -5.92 14.17
CA GLY A 603 -26.72 -5.70 12.72
C GLY A 603 -25.45 -5.39 11.93
N GLN A 604 -24.27 -5.75 12.47
CA GLN A 604 -23.01 -5.55 11.77
C GLN A 604 -22.84 -6.54 10.61
N THR A 605 -22.03 -6.15 9.62
CA THR A 605 -21.63 -7.05 8.53
C THR A 605 -20.16 -7.44 8.70
N GLY A 606 -19.93 -8.72 8.96
CA GLY A 606 -18.61 -9.33 8.94
C GLY A 606 -18.29 -9.95 7.58
N SER A 607 -17.36 -10.89 7.57
CA SER A 607 -16.94 -11.62 6.37
C SER A 607 -16.73 -13.11 6.64
N ASN A 608 -17.03 -13.93 5.64
CA ASN A 608 -16.69 -15.35 5.61
C ASN A 608 -15.19 -15.57 5.35
N ALA A 609 -14.77 -16.84 5.35
CA ALA A 609 -13.37 -17.22 5.10
C ALA A 609 -12.84 -16.78 3.72
N ASP A 610 -13.73 -16.76 2.72
CA ASP A 610 -13.45 -16.36 1.35
C ASP A 610 -13.54 -14.85 1.12
N GLY A 611 -13.77 -14.07 2.19
CA GLY A 611 -13.94 -12.63 2.14
C GLY A 611 -15.32 -12.16 1.70
N SER A 612 -16.27 -13.05 1.41
CA SER A 612 -17.65 -12.65 1.10
C SER A 612 -18.34 -12.04 2.33
N PRO A 613 -19.19 -11.01 2.16
CA PRO A 613 -19.87 -10.36 3.27
C PRO A 613 -20.87 -11.32 3.93
N ALA A 614 -20.99 -11.23 5.26
CA ALA A 614 -21.94 -12.03 6.04
C ALA A 614 -22.49 -11.22 7.21
N GLU A 615 -23.76 -11.41 7.54
CA GLU A 615 -24.36 -10.82 8.74
C GLU A 615 -23.65 -11.35 9.99
N PHE A 616 -23.25 -10.44 10.87
CA PHE A 616 -22.62 -10.79 12.14
C PHE A 616 -23.72 -11.08 13.17
N ALA A 617 -23.85 -12.34 13.55
CA ALA A 617 -25.06 -12.90 14.18
C ALA A 617 -25.38 -12.35 15.58
N THR A 618 -24.42 -11.73 16.27
CA THR A 618 -24.62 -11.20 17.62
C THR A 618 -23.94 -9.84 17.78
N ALA A 619 -24.26 -9.10 18.85
CA ALA A 619 -23.65 -7.80 19.10
C ALA A 619 -22.27 -7.87 19.78
N VAL A 620 -21.67 -9.07 19.89
CA VAL A 620 -20.44 -9.33 20.63
C VAL A 620 -19.48 -10.15 19.78
N ALA A 621 -18.21 -9.75 19.73
CA ALA A 621 -17.15 -10.61 19.21
C ALA A 621 -16.30 -11.13 20.37
N SER A 622 -16.06 -12.44 20.39
CA SER A 622 -15.39 -13.09 21.51
C SER A 622 -14.64 -14.36 21.09
N ALA A 623 -13.57 -14.67 21.82
CA ALA A 623 -12.82 -15.92 21.78
C ALA A 623 -12.77 -16.50 23.19
N SER A 624 -12.25 -17.72 23.39
CA SER A 624 -12.13 -18.25 24.76
C SER A 624 -11.11 -19.37 24.87
N ILE A 625 -10.47 -19.37 26.03
CA ILE A 625 -9.68 -20.47 26.55
C ILE A 625 -10.33 -20.97 27.85
N GLY A 626 -10.62 -22.28 27.96
CA GLY A 626 -11.25 -22.80 29.19
C GLY A 626 -11.59 -24.29 29.21
N GLY A 627 -11.59 -24.85 30.44
CA GLY A 627 -12.04 -26.20 30.79
C GLY A 627 -10.99 -27.30 30.70
N ARG A 628 -10.95 -28.22 31.69
CA ARG A 628 -10.15 -29.46 31.61
C ARG A 628 -10.57 -30.23 30.34
N GLY A 629 -9.63 -30.47 29.43
CA GLY A 629 -9.85 -31.20 28.18
C GLY A 629 -10.33 -30.37 26.98
N GLY A 630 -10.17 -29.04 26.97
CA GLY A 630 -10.36 -28.21 25.76
C GLY A 630 -11.81 -27.93 25.35
N ARG A 631 -12.79 -28.25 26.21
CA ARG A 631 -14.23 -28.21 25.87
C ARG A 631 -14.82 -26.82 25.61
N SER A 632 -14.12 -25.73 25.95
CA SER A 632 -14.57 -24.35 25.67
C SER A 632 -13.56 -23.51 24.89
N TRP A 633 -12.60 -24.18 24.25
CA TRP A 633 -11.61 -23.54 23.37
C TRP A 633 -12.27 -23.13 22.07
N ARG A 634 -12.32 -21.82 21.81
CA ARG A 634 -12.87 -21.31 20.54
C ARG A 634 -12.08 -20.13 20.01
N SER A 635 -11.91 -20.10 18.69
CA SER A 635 -11.40 -18.97 17.94
C SER A 635 -12.38 -17.78 18.05
N PRO A 636 -11.98 -16.57 17.62
CA PRO A 636 -12.88 -15.44 17.63
C PRO A 636 -14.09 -15.66 16.73
N MET A 637 -15.28 -15.39 17.26
CA MET A 637 -16.55 -15.53 16.55
C MET A 637 -17.61 -14.61 17.15
N ALA A 638 -18.77 -14.54 16.49
CA ALA A 638 -19.98 -13.97 17.09
C ALA A 638 -20.26 -14.67 18.44
N GLY A 639 -20.03 -13.92 19.51
CA GLY A 639 -20.07 -14.38 20.89
C GLY A 639 -21.49 -14.54 21.42
N ARG A 640 -21.65 -15.34 22.46
CA ARG A 640 -22.93 -15.56 23.16
C ARG A 640 -22.97 -14.89 24.53
N GLU A 641 -21.94 -14.12 24.85
CA GLU A 641 -21.81 -13.38 26.09
C GLU A 641 -22.87 -12.28 26.20
N ASN A 642 -23.39 -12.08 27.40
CA ASN A 642 -24.24 -10.95 27.70
C ASN A 642 -23.38 -9.82 28.28
N PRO A 643 -23.22 -8.68 27.59
CA PRO A 643 -22.42 -7.56 28.10
C PRO A 643 -22.95 -7.04 29.45
N LEU A 644 -24.25 -7.13 29.72
CA LEU A 644 -24.85 -6.69 30.98
C LEU A 644 -24.45 -7.54 32.20
N THR A 645 -23.78 -8.67 31.98
CA THR A 645 -23.29 -9.55 33.06
C THR A 645 -21.78 -9.41 33.31
N ALA A 646 -21.13 -8.45 32.64
CA ALA A 646 -19.73 -8.15 32.86
C ALA A 646 -19.52 -7.40 34.18
N ASP A 647 -18.40 -7.67 34.86
CA ASP A 647 -18.05 -6.98 36.11
C ASP A 647 -17.67 -5.52 35.81
N HIS A 648 -16.99 -5.29 34.69
CA HIS A 648 -16.53 -3.98 34.25
C HIS A 648 -16.71 -3.81 32.74
N ILE A 649 -17.13 -2.61 32.33
CA ILE A 649 -17.20 -2.21 30.92
C ILE A 649 -16.45 -0.90 30.75
N TYR A 650 -15.60 -0.86 29.73
CA TYR A 650 -14.68 0.22 29.46
C TYR A 650 -14.87 0.78 28.06
N ARG A 651 -15.05 2.10 27.98
CA ARG A 651 -15.12 2.85 26.73
C ARG A 651 -13.79 3.51 26.46
N TYR A 652 -13.27 3.35 25.24
CA TYR A 652 -12.14 4.14 24.78
C TYR A 652 -12.56 5.60 24.60
N ILE A 653 -11.82 6.53 25.21
CA ILE A 653 -12.10 7.97 25.16
C ILE A 653 -10.98 8.79 24.47
N GLY A 654 -9.85 8.15 24.15
CA GLY A 654 -8.67 8.83 23.61
C GLY A 654 -7.94 9.64 24.69
N GLY A 655 -6.65 9.90 24.48
CA GLY A 655 -5.85 10.67 25.44
C GLY A 655 -6.25 12.15 25.42
N SER A 656 -7.03 12.60 26.39
CA SER A 656 -7.07 14.00 26.78
C SER A 656 -5.87 14.26 27.69
N ASN A 657 -4.85 14.97 27.20
CA ASN A 657 -3.94 15.63 28.11
C ASN A 657 -4.70 16.81 28.72
N GLU A 658 -4.99 16.72 30.01
CA GLU A 658 -4.82 17.89 30.89
C GLU A 658 -3.32 18.26 30.97
#